data_AF-A0A7V9W3E5-F1
#
_entry.id   AF-A0A7V9W3E5-F1
#
_cell.length_a   1.000
_cell.length_b   1.000
_cell.length_c   1.000
_cell.angle_alpha   90.00
_cell.angle_beta   90.00
_cell.angle_gamma   90.00
#
_symmetry.space_group_name_H-M   'P 1'
#
loop_
_entity.id
_entity.type
_entity.pdbx_description
1 polymer ?
#
loop_
_entity_poly.entity_id
_entity_poly.type
_entity_poly.pdbx_seq_one_letter_code
_entity_poly.pdbx_strand_id
1 'polypeptide(L)'
;MQGPRTRRLPLCNAVSRLTLLTVMGGLLGSLPAVALAQSGQVALPRFPSVSPDGSELIFSWRGDLWRASTEGGEAIRLTRHDLDDLHSSWSDDGERIVFASMRDGYLNLWRMGRDGSELTQLTHGDQHLRQPSFGRDEEGEPVITFSGMLEADVYRDQRPYRLSPEGGEYTRLHDAFGSEPQLSPDGRFVAFTRGGAYHDWNRRHYRGPDAMDVWLHELGTDEFEPLTERDGDDGMARWVDEDTLLFMSDREDQTVNLYRMELDAERSIERLTHFDERDLQHYDVSQDGSTAVLQVWDTLLTLDLEQPDAEPQPITLRAPEDGRDNYTLRRINRDVSEAALSPDGQTMAYIAYGRVYVRHVDEQSPTLLVTPNSHARHHDLAWSPDGLRLYFVNDEDGSESIYQAQVTLTRDEVRQNHEQQRQAEHQWDGDPNVDLASAGEELDAELPETLETDDDNDYDPELESRGDEPEDPFAPQDPGFILDPVLIPEPGAPTDVPPPPQEPQVEVESIPEEELEEELPEDIPEDRDPTRWHDAIQFEVSPVIDAESNDRDVSPSPDGRSLAFRRGRGDLVVHDLESGEERTLVEGWDSFMHWRWSPDSRYIAYSQNDLDFSANVFVVPVDGSEEPANITRHPRNDLNPRWSEDGRKLTFISNRSGENYDLYRVYLDAELEVYTPRELTTYYRNAREEAQNRSPLPVTESEGEEDSAPQDVAELELENAWRRIERVTASPAHQTANEMSPGGDRYVFNAGSDGLVAMNWDGSQRTRIGPRADVQHLNITGEQVVYIANGRVGVANLSGSGSPRYLDISDRLRIDLREQALQKFHEAARVIGENFYRTDLKGLDWSSVVDDYATLIHGARTPSEFSDIANRLMGELAASHMGVSNPGPVSALREPSGRLAIEHEKIVSQHDGRIGFRVTNVIPGGPASRGPMPLAPGDIITEIGLQSFEQNETLLQRLRGQVDEEVIVTFDRPGEDGYTEYRTMLHTVSLTELARLKYDAFREESRRQVEELSDGRLGYLHIQAMNQTSLEGFQGDLYAAAADKDGLIIDVRNNGGGHTTDRILTSIMAGEHAYTVPAGADLDDTGHYPQDRLDAPRYTLPINMLANEKSYSNAEILAHAFTTLGRGTLVGQQTYGGVISTNSHTLIDGATVRRPFRGWYLPDGTDMEHNGAMPQLLVEQTPQDEVAGRDRQLEAAVADMLERIDGEE
;
A
#
# COMPACT_ATOMS: atom_id res chain seq x y z
N MET A 1 45.03 -1.62 37.46
CA MET A 1 44.41 -1.21 38.75
C MET A 1 45.15 -0.01 39.32
N GLN A 2 44.62 1.21 39.19
CA GLN A 2 45.07 2.42 39.90
C GLN A 2 44.04 3.54 39.69
N GLY A 3 43.53 4.13 40.79
CA GLY A 3 43.06 5.54 40.80
C GLY A 3 44.21 6.45 41.26
N PRO A 4 44.05 7.80 41.40
CA PRO A 4 42.83 8.45 41.94
C PRO A 4 42.48 9.85 41.34
N ARG A 5 41.53 10.55 41.98
CA ARG A 5 41.13 11.97 41.73
C ARG A 5 42.20 13.00 42.17
N THR A 6 42.33 14.17 41.50
CA THR A 6 41.92 15.54 41.99
C THR A 6 42.56 16.76 41.27
N ARG A 7 41.69 17.66 40.74
CA ARG A 7 41.67 19.17 40.79
C ARG A 7 42.92 20.08 40.52
N ARG A 8 42.72 21.05 39.59
CA ARG A 8 43.06 22.52 39.54
C ARG A 8 43.92 23.05 38.34
N LEU A 9 43.35 24.09 37.69
CA LEU A 9 43.91 25.13 36.77
C LEU A 9 45.09 25.94 37.42
N PRO A 10 45.96 26.73 36.70
CA PRO A 10 45.56 27.73 35.65
C PRO A 10 46.57 28.21 34.54
N LEU A 11 45.99 28.89 33.52
CA LEU A 11 46.37 30.11 32.72
C LEU A 11 47.81 30.66 32.46
N CYS A 12 47.90 31.37 31.31
CA CYS A 12 48.81 32.48 30.88
C CYS A 12 50.18 32.13 30.24
N ASN A 13 50.68 32.77 29.16
CA ASN A 13 50.33 34.00 28.39
C ASN A 13 50.44 33.73 26.85
N ALA A 14 49.89 34.47 25.87
CA ALA A 14 49.28 35.81 25.70
C ALA A 14 50.19 37.01 25.29
N VAL A 15 49.63 37.96 24.50
CA VAL A 15 50.12 39.32 24.08
C VAL A 15 51.13 39.35 22.90
N SER A 16 50.95 40.07 21.76
CA SER A 16 50.36 41.41 21.48
C SER A 16 49.50 41.52 20.20
N ARG A 17 48.32 42.17 20.27
CA ARG A 17 47.89 43.49 19.69
C ARG A 17 47.95 43.64 18.14
N LEU A 18 46.88 43.88 17.35
CA LEU A 18 45.64 44.72 17.42
C LEU A 18 45.80 46.19 16.94
N THR A 19 45.22 46.52 15.76
CA THR A 19 44.68 47.83 15.27
C THR A 19 43.95 47.55 13.94
N LEU A 20 42.61 47.49 13.87
CA LEU A 20 41.58 48.54 13.64
C LEU A 20 41.37 49.02 12.17
N LEU A 21 40.08 49.07 11.78
CA LEU A 21 39.39 49.39 10.51
C LEU A 21 39.97 50.47 9.56
N THR A 22 39.68 50.38 8.24
CA THR A 22 38.68 51.23 7.50
C THR A 22 38.52 50.88 5.99
N VAL A 23 37.38 50.27 5.64
CA VAL A 23 36.43 50.50 4.50
C VAL A 23 36.89 50.81 3.05
N MET A 24 36.23 50.08 2.11
CA MET A 24 35.91 50.31 0.67
C MET A 24 36.94 50.16 -0.47
N GLY A 25 36.58 49.29 -1.43
CA GLY A 25 36.43 49.73 -2.84
C GLY A 25 36.87 48.73 -3.92
N GLY A 26 35.94 47.97 -4.51
CA GLY A 26 36.16 47.30 -5.83
C GLY A 26 35.59 45.90 -6.01
N LEU A 27 34.26 45.74 -6.07
CA LEU A 27 33.64 44.55 -6.68
C LEU A 27 33.88 44.53 -8.20
N LEU A 28 33.95 43.34 -8.81
CA LEU A 28 33.26 43.04 -10.07
C LEU A 28 33.25 41.52 -10.38
N GLY A 29 32.09 40.90 -10.17
CA GLY A 29 31.55 39.88 -11.07
C GLY A 29 32.16 38.47 -11.08
N SER A 30 31.90 37.66 -10.05
CA SER A 30 31.63 36.23 -10.25
C SER A 30 30.14 36.01 -10.05
N LEU A 31 29.38 35.97 -11.15
CA LEU A 31 27.97 35.56 -11.10
C LEU A 31 27.90 34.10 -10.62
N PRO A 32 26.90 33.71 -9.80
CA PRO A 32 26.57 32.31 -9.65
C PRO A 32 26.14 31.80 -11.04
N ALA A 33 26.73 30.70 -11.50
CA ALA A 33 26.21 30.01 -12.66
C ALA A 33 24.87 29.39 -12.26
N VAL A 34 23.77 30.10 -12.55
CA VAL A 34 22.44 29.51 -12.55
C VAL A 34 22.51 28.36 -13.54
N ALA A 35 22.37 27.13 -13.05
CA ALA A 35 22.27 25.95 -13.89
C ALA A 35 20.95 26.02 -14.65
N LEU A 36 20.97 26.66 -15.82
CA LEU A 36 19.93 26.50 -16.83
C LEU A 36 19.92 25.02 -17.22
N ALA A 37 18.95 24.27 -16.69
CA ALA A 37 18.68 22.92 -17.13
C ALA A 37 18.55 22.93 -18.66
N GLN A 38 19.44 22.21 -19.35
CA GLN A 38 19.38 22.16 -20.80
C GLN A 38 18.13 21.38 -21.20
N SER A 39 17.17 22.07 -21.81
CA SER A 39 15.94 21.49 -22.31
C SER A 39 16.22 20.24 -23.14
N GLY A 40 15.65 19.11 -22.73
CA GLY A 40 15.83 17.82 -23.40
C GLY A 40 16.90 16.90 -22.80
N GLN A 41 17.60 17.24 -21.72
CA GLN A 41 18.49 16.25 -21.07
C GLN A 41 17.66 15.08 -20.48
N VAL A 42 18.11 13.84 -20.71
CA VAL A 42 17.55 12.64 -20.09
C VAL A 42 18.07 12.56 -18.65
N ALA A 43 17.16 12.29 -17.70
CA ALA A 43 17.45 12.08 -16.29
C ALA A 43 16.68 10.86 -15.79
N LEU A 44 17.29 10.01 -14.95
CA LEU A 44 16.77 8.69 -14.57
C LEU A 44 16.55 7.69 -15.74
N PRO A 45 17.52 7.51 -16.67
CA PRO A 45 17.55 6.30 -17.49
C PRO A 45 17.72 5.06 -16.60
N ARG A 46 16.97 3.99 -16.87
CA ARG A 46 16.98 2.76 -16.07
C ARG A 46 17.10 1.50 -16.92
N PHE A 47 17.57 0.41 -16.32
CA PHE A 47 17.64 -0.92 -16.91
C PHE A 47 18.33 -0.92 -18.30
N PRO A 48 19.59 -0.42 -18.38
CA PRO A 48 20.34 -0.39 -19.62
C PRO A 48 20.57 -1.80 -20.19
N SER A 49 20.61 -1.91 -21.52
CA SER A 49 21.23 -3.02 -22.25
C SER A 49 22.11 -2.48 -23.37
N VAL A 50 23.19 -3.18 -23.73
CA VAL A 50 24.19 -2.70 -24.70
C VAL A 50 24.21 -3.57 -25.96
N SER A 51 24.48 -2.96 -27.11
CA SER A 51 24.53 -3.69 -28.38
C SER A 51 25.70 -4.70 -28.41
N PRO A 52 25.64 -5.75 -29.24
CA PRO A 52 26.70 -6.76 -29.34
C PRO A 52 28.11 -6.19 -29.60
N ASP A 53 28.19 -5.03 -30.24
CA ASP A 53 29.40 -4.30 -30.63
C ASP A 53 29.75 -3.10 -29.73
N GLY A 54 29.09 -2.96 -28.57
CA GLY A 54 29.34 -1.87 -27.61
C GLY A 54 28.98 -0.44 -28.08
N SER A 55 28.47 -0.26 -29.30
CA SER A 55 28.32 1.07 -29.93
C SER A 55 27.01 1.80 -29.59
N GLU A 56 25.96 1.06 -29.24
CA GLU A 56 24.64 1.55 -28.88
C GLU A 56 24.14 0.93 -27.58
N LEU A 57 23.20 1.61 -26.93
CA LEU A 57 22.52 1.09 -25.75
C LEU A 57 21.01 1.37 -25.83
N ILE A 58 20.24 0.56 -25.12
CA ILE A 58 18.81 0.76 -24.87
C ILE A 58 18.60 0.97 -23.38
N PHE A 59 17.67 1.85 -23.02
CA PHE A 59 17.29 2.11 -21.63
C PHE A 59 15.79 2.41 -21.53
N SER A 60 15.21 2.14 -20.37
CA SER A 60 13.86 2.59 -20.04
C SER A 60 13.90 4.01 -19.47
N TRP A 61 13.05 4.89 -19.99
CA TRP A 61 12.87 6.25 -19.47
C TRP A 61 11.43 6.71 -19.69
N ARG A 62 10.78 7.16 -18.61
CA ARG A 62 9.36 7.56 -18.56
C ARG A 62 8.39 6.46 -18.99
N GLY A 63 8.76 5.21 -18.70
CA GLY A 63 8.00 4.01 -19.04
C GLY A 63 8.10 3.54 -20.49
N ASP A 64 8.98 4.13 -21.30
CA ASP A 64 9.22 3.71 -22.69
C ASP A 64 10.69 3.34 -22.91
N LEU A 65 10.97 2.54 -23.95
CA LEU A 65 12.34 2.22 -24.34
C LEU A 65 12.91 3.24 -25.32
N TRP A 66 14.17 3.60 -25.11
CA TRP A 66 14.94 4.55 -25.89
C TRP A 66 16.29 3.96 -26.27
N ARG A 67 16.79 4.28 -27.47
CA ARG A 67 18.10 3.86 -27.98
C ARG A 67 19.02 5.06 -28.18
N ALA A 68 20.28 4.95 -27.79
CA ALA A 68 21.30 5.98 -27.99
C ALA A 68 22.67 5.35 -28.27
N SER A 69 23.68 6.18 -28.59
CA SER A 69 25.08 5.72 -28.61
C SER A 69 25.65 5.66 -27.19
N THR A 70 26.58 4.74 -26.95
CA THR A 70 27.39 4.67 -25.71
C THR A 70 28.34 5.86 -25.54
N GLU A 71 28.65 6.60 -26.62
CA GLU A 71 29.33 7.91 -26.54
C GLU A 71 28.40 9.06 -26.09
N GLY A 72 27.09 8.81 -25.99
CA GLY A 72 26.05 9.80 -25.68
C GLY A 72 25.46 10.51 -26.91
N GLY A 73 24.71 11.59 -26.67
CA GLY A 73 24.03 12.36 -27.71
C GLY A 73 22.50 12.23 -27.68
N GLU A 74 21.86 12.34 -28.85
CA GLU A 74 20.40 12.28 -28.99
C GLU A 74 19.89 10.84 -28.97
N ALA A 75 18.89 10.58 -28.13
CA ALA A 75 18.22 9.30 -27.96
C ALA A 75 16.95 9.21 -28.83
N ILE A 76 16.73 8.04 -29.41
CA ILE A 76 15.61 7.70 -30.28
C ILE A 76 14.63 6.83 -29.50
N ARG A 77 13.40 7.30 -29.35
CA ARG A 77 12.31 6.53 -28.73
C ARG A 77 11.94 5.33 -29.60
N LEU A 78 11.96 4.13 -29.04
CA LEU A 78 11.58 2.89 -29.72
C LEU A 78 10.12 2.50 -29.46
N THR A 79 9.60 2.76 -28.25
CA THR A 79 8.23 2.38 -27.88
C THR A 79 7.38 3.57 -27.41
N ARG A 80 6.05 3.42 -27.50
CA ARG A 80 5.08 4.41 -27.03
C ARG A 80 3.84 3.71 -26.48
N HIS A 81 3.75 3.60 -25.15
CA HIS A 81 2.59 3.01 -24.47
C HIS A 81 2.29 3.71 -23.14
N ASP A 82 1.06 3.65 -22.63
CA ASP A 82 0.68 4.31 -21.36
C ASP A 82 1.06 3.50 -20.10
N LEU A 83 1.73 2.36 -20.29
CA LEU A 83 2.20 1.42 -19.26
C LEU A 83 3.67 1.07 -19.54
N ASP A 84 4.44 0.73 -18.51
CA ASP A 84 5.89 0.64 -18.62
C ASP A 84 6.40 -0.50 -19.53
N ASP A 85 7.38 -0.16 -20.36
CA ASP A 85 8.31 -1.07 -21.04
C ASP A 85 9.68 -1.05 -20.32
N LEU A 86 10.14 -2.22 -19.85
CA LEU A 86 11.27 -2.42 -18.94
C LEU A 86 12.19 -3.56 -19.42
N HIS A 87 13.40 -3.65 -18.88
CA HIS A 87 14.38 -4.76 -19.04
C HIS A 87 14.50 -5.30 -20.48
N SER A 88 15.44 -4.74 -21.24
CA SER A 88 15.68 -5.12 -22.64
C SER A 88 16.93 -5.98 -22.80
N SER A 89 17.04 -6.69 -23.93
CA SER A 89 18.24 -7.40 -24.37
C SER A 89 18.28 -7.48 -25.90
N TRP A 90 19.48 -7.45 -26.47
CA TRP A 90 19.73 -7.46 -27.91
C TRP A 90 19.99 -8.87 -28.45
N SER A 91 19.54 -9.17 -29.67
CA SER A 91 20.03 -10.34 -30.39
C SER A 91 21.49 -10.16 -30.83
N ASP A 92 22.22 -11.26 -30.99
CA ASP A 92 23.63 -11.28 -31.39
C ASP A 92 23.96 -10.55 -32.71
N ASP A 93 22.99 -10.46 -33.61
CA ASP A 93 23.13 -9.73 -34.88
C ASP A 93 22.87 -8.22 -34.74
N GLY A 94 22.43 -7.76 -33.56
CA GLY A 94 22.06 -6.38 -33.27
C GLY A 94 20.78 -5.91 -33.96
N GLU A 95 20.01 -6.78 -34.62
CA GLU A 95 18.84 -6.39 -35.42
C GLU A 95 17.50 -6.55 -34.66
N ARG A 96 17.46 -7.34 -33.58
CA ARG A 96 16.28 -7.57 -32.74
C ARG A 96 16.51 -7.20 -31.28
N ILE A 97 15.42 -6.85 -30.63
CA ILE A 97 15.38 -6.49 -29.21
C ILE A 97 14.23 -7.26 -28.57
N VAL A 98 14.50 -7.96 -27.46
CA VAL A 98 13.48 -8.51 -26.55
C VAL A 98 13.36 -7.57 -25.34
N PHE A 99 12.15 -7.43 -24.80
CA PHE A 99 11.91 -6.64 -23.60
C PHE A 99 10.64 -7.08 -22.86
N ALA A 100 10.51 -6.68 -21.60
CA ALA A 100 9.29 -6.87 -20.81
C ALA A 100 8.35 -5.65 -20.95
N SER A 101 7.05 -5.87 -21.16
CA SER A 101 6.06 -4.80 -21.31
C SER A 101 4.79 -5.09 -20.53
N MET A 102 4.25 -4.08 -19.85
CA MET A 102 2.95 -4.16 -19.14
C MET A 102 1.72 -3.99 -20.05
N ARG A 103 1.88 -3.81 -21.36
CA ARG A 103 0.79 -3.34 -22.24
C ARG A 103 -0.48 -4.19 -22.25
N ASP A 104 -0.36 -5.52 -22.12
CA ASP A 104 -1.50 -6.44 -22.04
C ASP A 104 -2.01 -6.67 -20.60
N GLY A 105 -1.47 -5.95 -19.62
CA GLY A 105 -1.88 -5.96 -18.21
C GLY A 105 -0.97 -6.73 -17.26
N TYR A 106 0.02 -7.45 -17.80
CA TYR A 106 1.08 -8.14 -17.06
C TYR A 106 2.42 -7.86 -17.74
N LEU A 107 3.55 -8.07 -17.04
CA LEU A 107 4.87 -7.98 -17.69
C LEU A 107 5.06 -9.23 -18.54
N ASN A 108 4.67 -9.17 -19.81
CA ASN A 108 4.93 -10.20 -20.81
C ASN A 108 6.16 -9.84 -21.66
N LEU A 109 6.75 -10.81 -22.34
CA LEU A 109 7.89 -10.59 -23.23
C LEU A 109 7.40 -10.20 -24.64
N TRP A 110 8.05 -9.17 -25.19
CA TRP A 110 7.80 -8.62 -26.52
C TRP A 110 9.11 -8.52 -27.29
N ARG A 111 9.00 -8.56 -28.62
CA ARG A 111 10.12 -8.43 -29.55
C ARG A 111 9.86 -7.29 -30.54
N MET A 112 10.89 -6.54 -30.88
CA MET A 112 10.88 -5.56 -31.98
C MET A 112 12.17 -5.61 -32.79
N GLY A 113 12.21 -4.93 -33.93
CA GLY A 113 13.45 -4.60 -34.64
C GLY A 113 14.20 -3.45 -33.97
N ARG A 114 15.48 -3.27 -34.29
CA ARG A 114 16.39 -2.20 -33.82
C ARG A 114 15.80 -0.77 -33.96
N ASP A 115 14.91 -0.55 -34.91
CA ASP A 115 14.24 0.72 -35.18
C ASP A 115 12.86 0.89 -34.50
N GLY A 116 12.43 -0.09 -33.68
CA GLY A 116 11.11 -0.14 -33.05
C GLY A 116 10.01 -0.77 -33.93
N SER A 117 10.34 -1.25 -35.13
CA SER A 117 9.37 -1.91 -36.02
C SER A 117 9.09 -3.37 -35.65
N GLU A 118 8.16 -4.02 -36.38
CA GLU A 118 7.83 -5.45 -36.28
C GLU A 118 7.48 -5.95 -34.86
N LEU A 119 6.85 -5.08 -34.08
CA LEU A 119 6.48 -5.29 -32.69
C LEU A 119 5.56 -6.51 -32.50
N THR A 120 6.05 -7.52 -31.79
CA THR A 120 5.43 -8.86 -31.66
C THR A 120 5.37 -9.28 -30.18
N GLN A 121 4.25 -9.83 -29.72
CA GLN A 121 4.13 -10.44 -28.39
C GLN A 121 4.65 -11.88 -28.42
N LEU A 122 5.50 -12.26 -27.47
CA LEU A 122 6.09 -13.62 -27.40
C LEU A 122 5.40 -14.51 -26.36
N THR A 123 5.06 -13.95 -25.20
CA THR A 123 4.38 -14.64 -24.09
C THR A 123 3.03 -14.01 -23.79
N HIS A 124 2.07 -14.81 -23.33
CA HIS A 124 0.68 -14.40 -23.09
C HIS A 124 0.20 -14.85 -21.69
N GLY A 125 1.06 -14.70 -20.69
CA GLY A 125 0.81 -15.14 -19.32
C GLY A 125 0.12 -14.07 -18.47
N ASP A 126 -0.43 -14.52 -17.35
CA ASP A 126 -1.07 -13.68 -16.32
C ASP A 126 -0.18 -13.51 -15.07
N GLN A 127 1.13 -13.65 -15.24
CA GLN A 127 2.19 -13.45 -14.24
C GLN A 127 3.27 -12.54 -14.82
N HIS A 128 4.00 -11.83 -13.97
CA HIS A 128 5.05 -10.91 -14.38
C HIS A 128 6.36 -11.66 -14.67
N LEU A 129 6.83 -11.59 -15.91
CA LEU A 129 8.11 -12.09 -16.37
C LEU A 129 9.17 -10.99 -16.21
N ARG A 130 10.41 -11.38 -15.87
CA ARG A 130 11.51 -10.43 -15.62
C ARG A 130 12.78 -10.83 -16.35
N GLN A 131 13.65 -9.84 -16.55
CA GLN A 131 15.03 -9.99 -17.02
C GLN A 131 15.17 -10.91 -18.25
N PRO A 132 14.51 -10.61 -19.38
CA PRO A 132 14.70 -11.37 -20.60
C PRO A 132 16.11 -11.17 -21.14
N SER A 133 16.72 -12.24 -21.63
CA SER A 133 18.04 -12.23 -22.25
C SER A 133 18.06 -13.09 -23.50
N PHE A 134 18.56 -12.54 -24.59
CA PHE A 134 18.95 -13.32 -25.75
C PHE A 134 20.23 -14.11 -25.47
N GLY A 135 20.35 -15.27 -26.10
CA GLY A 135 21.55 -16.11 -26.11
C GLY A 135 21.41 -17.23 -27.16
N ARG A 136 22.28 -18.24 -27.05
CA ARG A 136 22.25 -19.44 -27.90
C ARG A 136 22.18 -20.72 -27.08
N ASP A 137 21.58 -21.76 -27.64
CA ASP A 137 21.71 -23.13 -27.15
C ASP A 137 23.00 -23.80 -27.65
N GLU A 138 23.25 -25.04 -27.20
CA GLU A 138 24.42 -25.85 -27.59
C GLU A 138 24.51 -26.12 -29.10
N GLU A 139 23.38 -26.11 -29.81
CA GLU A 139 23.33 -26.19 -31.27
C GLU A 139 23.66 -24.87 -31.97
N GLY A 140 23.72 -23.76 -31.23
CA GLY A 140 23.96 -22.41 -31.72
C GLY A 140 22.70 -21.73 -32.26
N GLU A 141 21.50 -22.26 -32.02
CA GLU A 141 20.23 -21.64 -32.39
C GLU A 141 19.84 -20.56 -31.36
N PRO A 142 19.16 -19.48 -31.78
CA PRO A 142 18.86 -18.35 -30.90
C PRO A 142 17.73 -18.70 -29.91
N VAL A 143 17.90 -18.32 -28.64
CA VAL A 143 16.96 -18.58 -27.55
C VAL A 143 16.80 -17.34 -26.68
N ILE A 144 15.64 -17.20 -26.04
CA ILE A 144 15.40 -16.18 -25.01
C ILE A 144 15.27 -16.88 -23.66
N THR A 145 16.05 -16.45 -22.68
CA THR A 145 15.97 -16.86 -21.27
C THR A 145 15.34 -15.76 -20.43
N PHE A 146 14.70 -16.12 -19.31
CA PHE A 146 14.03 -15.19 -18.39
C PHE A 146 13.70 -15.90 -17.06
N SER A 147 13.24 -15.16 -16.05
CA SER A 147 12.78 -15.73 -14.78
C SER A 147 11.34 -15.34 -14.42
N GLY A 148 10.71 -16.13 -13.54
CA GLY A 148 9.38 -15.85 -12.99
C GLY A 148 8.83 -16.90 -12.03
N MET A 149 7.70 -16.60 -11.38
CA MET A 149 6.95 -17.50 -10.50
C MET A 149 5.68 -18.01 -11.19
N LEU A 150 5.84 -18.89 -12.20
CA LEU A 150 4.76 -19.19 -13.15
C LEU A 150 3.86 -20.35 -12.73
N GLU A 151 4.36 -21.19 -11.83
CA GLU A 151 3.85 -22.54 -11.59
C GLU A 151 3.27 -22.73 -10.18
N ALA A 152 3.21 -21.68 -9.36
CA ALA A 152 2.61 -21.65 -8.03
C ALA A 152 3.19 -22.68 -7.02
N ASP A 153 4.52 -22.77 -6.96
CA ASP A 153 5.21 -23.72 -6.10
C ASP A 153 5.32 -23.29 -4.63
N VAL A 154 5.47 -24.26 -3.74
CA VAL A 154 5.46 -24.06 -2.28
C VAL A 154 6.71 -23.35 -1.76
N TYR A 155 7.84 -23.43 -2.47
CA TYR A 155 9.13 -22.82 -2.07
C TYR A 155 9.16 -21.28 -2.20
N ARG A 156 8.18 -20.68 -2.91
CA ARG A 156 7.99 -19.22 -3.05
C ARG A 156 9.17 -18.46 -3.68
N ASP A 157 9.93 -19.12 -4.55
CA ASP A 157 11.05 -18.54 -5.29
C ASP A 157 10.82 -18.59 -6.82
N GLN A 158 11.62 -17.85 -7.57
CA GLN A 158 11.60 -17.85 -9.04
C GLN A 158 12.23 -19.13 -9.62
N ARG A 159 11.93 -19.40 -10.89
CA ARG A 159 12.66 -20.39 -11.70
C ARG A 159 13.16 -19.77 -13.00
N PRO A 160 14.25 -20.29 -13.59
CA PRO A 160 14.71 -19.91 -14.90
C PRO A 160 13.96 -20.67 -16.00
N TYR A 161 13.56 -19.96 -17.05
CA TYR A 161 12.83 -20.48 -18.20
C TYR A 161 13.51 -20.05 -19.50
N ARG A 162 13.20 -20.77 -20.59
CA ARG A 162 13.58 -20.44 -21.96
C ARG A 162 12.41 -20.57 -22.94
N LEU A 163 12.44 -19.77 -24.01
CA LEU A 163 11.53 -19.88 -25.17
C LEU A 163 12.23 -19.52 -26.49
N SER A 164 11.60 -19.89 -27.60
CA SER A 164 12.03 -19.47 -28.95
C SER A 164 11.80 -17.95 -29.16
N PRO A 165 12.68 -17.26 -29.91
CA PRO A 165 12.50 -15.86 -30.33
C PRO A 165 11.21 -15.58 -31.12
N GLU A 166 10.54 -16.61 -31.65
CA GLU A 166 9.29 -16.56 -32.39
C GLU A 166 8.06 -16.68 -31.48
N GLY A 167 8.27 -16.81 -30.17
CA GLY A 167 7.24 -16.97 -29.16
C GLY A 167 6.73 -18.42 -29.02
N GLY A 168 5.74 -18.59 -28.15
CA GLY A 168 5.08 -19.88 -27.92
C GLY A 168 5.38 -20.45 -26.54
N GLU A 169 5.44 -21.78 -26.44
CA GLU A 169 5.57 -22.46 -25.15
C GLU A 169 6.97 -22.25 -24.58
N TYR A 170 7.05 -21.69 -23.38
CA TYR A 170 8.28 -21.67 -22.59
C TYR A 170 8.47 -23.01 -21.87
N THR A 171 9.72 -23.34 -21.57
CA THR A 171 10.12 -24.52 -20.79
C THR A 171 11.05 -24.09 -19.67
N ARG A 172 11.09 -24.84 -18.56
CA ARG A 172 12.13 -24.65 -17.53
C ARG A 172 13.51 -24.85 -18.18
N LEU A 173 14.49 -24.08 -17.74
CA LEU A 173 15.89 -24.34 -18.11
C LEU A 173 16.43 -25.53 -17.32
N HIS A 174 16.11 -25.57 -16.02
CA HIS A 174 16.32 -26.69 -15.11
C HIS A 174 15.28 -26.64 -13.97
N ASP A 175 15.21 -27.69 -13.14
CA ASP A 175 14.24 -27.77 -12.04
C ASP A 175 14.67 -27.11 -10.72
N ALA A 176 15.92 -26.66 -10.59
CA ALA A 176 16.34 -25.87 -9.43
C ALA A 176 15.75 -24.45 -9.46
N PHE A 177 15.47 -23.88 -8.28
CA PHE A 177 15.02 -22.50 -8.11
C PHE A 177 16.17 -21.49 -8.34
N GLY A 178 15.81 -20.29 -8.79
CA GLY A 178 16.73 -19.18 -9.08
C GLY A 178 16.17 -18.17 -10.10
N SER A 179 16.85 -17.02 -10.21
CA SER A 179 16.55 -15.90 -11.09
C SER A 179 17.71 -15.61 -12.05
N GLU A 180 17.53 -14.64 -12.95
CA GLU A 180 18.62 -14.06 -13.76
C GLU A 180 19.45 -15.05 -14.60
N PRO A 181 18.87 -16.07 -15.26
CA PRO A 181 19.64 -17.05 -16.04
C PRO A 181 20.36 -16.39 -17.21
N GLN A 182 21.67 -16.65 -17.36
CA GLN A 182 22.51 -16.21 -18.47
C GLN A 182 23.28 -17.40 -19.07
N LEU A 183 22.98 -17.72 -20.33
CA LEU A 183 23.70 -18.74 -21.08
C LEU A 183 25.10 -18.27 -21.44
N SER A 184 26.08 -19.19 -21.37
CA SER A 184 27.43 -18.95 -21.87
C SER A 184 27.43 -18.69 -23.39
N PRO A 185 28.48 -18.04 -23.95
CA PRO A 185 28.55 -17.76 -25.39
C PRO A 185 28.48 -19.01 -26.29
N ASP A 186 28.87 -20.18 -25.76
CA ASP A 186 28.80 -21.48 -26.44
C ASP A 186 27.52 -22.29 -26.13
N GLY A 187 26.61 -21.74 -25.32
CA GLY A 187 25.32 -22.33 -24.97
C GLY A 187 25.39 -23.52 -24.01
N ARG A 188 26.56 -23.89 -23.47
CA ARG A 188 26.77 -25.10 -22.66
C ARG A 188 26.49 -24.92 -21.17
N PHE A 189 26.70 -23.72 -20.64
CA PHE A 189 26.52 -23.40 -19.23
C PHE A 189 25.43 -22.35 -19.04
N VAL A 190 24.81 -22.34 -17.87
CA VAL A 190 24.03 -21.21 -17.37
C VAL A 190 24.60 -20.71 -16.05
N ALA A 191 24.88 -19.42 -15.97
CA ALA A 191 25.06 -18.69 -14.72
C ALA A 191 23.70 -18.15 -14.26
N PHE A 192 23.35 -18.26 -12.98
CA PHE A 192 22.07 -17.80 -12.44
C PHE A 192 22.19 -17.43 -10.95
N THR A 193 21.27 -16.60 -10.45
CA THR A 193 21.27 -16.14 -9.05
C THR A 193 20.34 -17.01 -8.21
N ARG A 194 20.78 -17.47 -7.03
CA ARG A 194 19.93 -18.12 -6.01
C ARG A 194 19.84 -17.24 -4.77
N GLY A 195 18.72 -17.31 -4.05
CA GLY A 195 18.45 -16.44 -2.89
C GLY A 195 17.72 -15.15 -3.27
N GLY A 196 17.63 -14.20 -2.35
CA GLY A 196 17.07 -12.86 -2.60
C GLY A 196 15.54 -12.76 -2.70
N ALA A 197 14.79 -13.86 -2.56
CA ALA A 197 13.35 -13.88 -2.89
C ALA A 197 12.48 -12.87 -2.11
N TYR A 198 12.89 -12.50 -0.88
CA TYR A 198 12.19 -11.52 -0.05
C TYR A 198 12.73 -10.09 -0.14
N HIS A 199 13.94 -9.87 -0.66
CA HIS A 199 14.58 -8.55 -0.67
C HIS A 199 15.03 -8.05 -2.04
N ASP A 200 15.47 -8.92 -2.95
CA ASP A 200 16.17 -8.51 -4.17
C ASP A 200 17.32 -7.54 -3.79
N TRP A 201 17.75 -6.64 -4.68
CA TRP A 201 18.69 -5.57 -4.32
C TRP A 201 18.07 -4.46 -3.42
N ASN A 202 16.85 -4.61 -2.90
CA ASN A 202 16.14 -3.55 -2.13
C ASN A 202 16.34 -3.61 -0.60
N ARG A 203 17.00 -4.63 -0.02
CA ARG A 203 17.41 -4.61 1.39
C ARG A 203 18.93 -4.61 1.45
N ARG A 204 19.53 -3.43 1.59
CA ARG A 204 20.99 -3.30 1.69
C ARG A 204 21.52 -4.11 2.88
N HIS A 205 22.72 -4.65 2.72
CA HIS A 205 23.48 -5.33 3.76
C HIS A 205 22.75 -6.53 4.39
N TYR A 206 22.03 -7.33 3.59
CA TYR A 206 21.51 -8.60 4.09
C TYR A 206 22.65 -9.60 4.34
N ARG A 207 22.58 -10.32 5.45
CA ARG A 207 23.65 -11.18 6.01
C ARG A 207 23.09 -12.48 6.59
N GLY A 208 22.02 -12.96 5.97
CA GLY A 208 21.32 -14.18 6.38
C GLY A 208 21.36 -15.26 5.29
N PRO A 209 20.74 -16.42 5.56
CA PRO A 209 20.86 -17.63 4.75
C PRO A 209 20.11 -17.58 3.40
N ASP A 210 19.31 -16.54 3.14
CA ASP A 210 18.66 -16.29 1.83
C ASP A 210 19.47 -15.29 0.98
N ALA A 211 20.78 -15.14 1.24
CA ALA A 211 21.63 -14.19 0.54
C ALA A 211 21.73 -14.57 -0.95
N MET A 212 21.88 -13.57 -1.81
CA MET A 212 22.08 -13.85 -3.22
C MET A 212 23.46 -14.45 -3.45
N ASP A 213 23.52 -15.57 -4.16
CA ASP A 213 24.74 -16.21 -4.63
C ASP A 213 24.64 -16.55 -6.12
N VAL A 214 25.77 -16.46 -6.84
CA VAL A 214 25.90 -16.85 -8.25
C VAL A 214 26.21 -18.34 -8.35
N TRP A 215 25.42 -19.06 -9.12
CA TRP A 215 25.57 -20.49 -9.39
C TRP A 215 25.79 -20.75 -10.88
N LEU A 216 26.57 -21.79 -11.18
CA LEU A 216 26.83 -22.30 -12.52
C LEU A 216 26.22 -23.71 -12.67
N HIS A 217 25.65 -24.00 -13.83
CA HIS A 217 25.13 -25.32 -14.19
C HIS A 217 25.55 -25.69 -15.62
N GLU A 218 26.08 -26.91 -15.80
CA GLU A 218 26.36 -27.48 -17.13
C GLU A 218 25.10 -28.14 -17.68
N LEU A 219 24.57 -27.61 -18.78
CA LEU A 219 23.34 -28.11 -19.38
C LEU A 219 23.48 -29.57 -19.82
N GLY A 220 22.39 -30.32 -19.67
CA GLY A 220 22.37 -31.76 -19.95
C GLY A 220 23.03 -32.64 -18.88
N THR A 221 23.58 -32.06 -17.80
CA THR A 221 24.07 -32.76 -16.61
C THR A 221 23.13 -32.56 -15.41
N ASP A 222 23.45 -33.19 -14.28
CA ASP A 222 22.85 -32.88 -12.96
C ASP A 222 23.83 -32.06 -12.08
N GLU A 223 24.88 -31.46 -12.66
CA GLU A 223 25.96 -30.78 -11.93
C GLU A 223 25.66 -29.27 -11.76
N PHE A 224 25.77 -28.77 -10.53
CA PHE A 224 25.61 -27.37 -10.15
C PHE A 224 26.79 -26.98 -9.24
N GLU A 225 27.43 -25.85 -9.52
CA GLU A 225 28.57 -25.32 -8.77
C GLU A 225 28.22 -23.93 -8.21
N PRO A 226 28.32 -23.68 -6.89
CA PRO A 226 28.30 -22.32 -6.37
C PRO A 226 29.59 -21.60 -6.78
N LEU A 227 29.47 -20.49 -7.51
CA LEU A 227 30.60 -19.62 -7.86
C LEU A 227 30.89 -18.59 -6.76
N THR A 228 29.86 -18.24 -5.99
CA THR A 228 29.99 -17.49 -4.74
C THR A 228 29.35 -18.30 -3.60
N GLU A 229 29.90 -18.14 -2.40
CA GLU A 229 29.35 -18.66 -1.15
C GLU A 229 29.87 -17.75 -0.02
N ARG A 230 29.06 -16.76 0.42
CA ARG A 230 29.50 -15.82 1.46
C ARG A 230 28.37 -15.22 2.28
N ASP A 231 28.76 -14.48 3.31
CA ASP A 231 27.88 -13.62 4.08
C ASP A 231 27.59 -12.31 3.32
N GLY A 232 26.57 -12.33 2.45
CA GLY A 232 25.99 -11.17 1.76
C GLY A 232 25.84 -11.32 0.24
N ASP A 233 25.08 -10.41 -0.37
CA ASP A 233 24.50 -10.60 -1.71
C ASP A 233 25.49 -10.42 -2.89
N ASP A 234 25.53 -11.43 -3.75
CA ASP A 234 26.22 -11.52 -5.04
C ASP A 234 25.22 -11.98 -6.13
N GLY A 235 25.14 -11.29 -7.26
CA GLY A 235 24.12 -11.61 -8.28
C GLY A 235 24.28 -10.84 -9.59
N MET A 236 23.26 -10.88 -10.46
CA MET A 236 23.27 -10.29 -11.80
C MET A 236 24.54 -10.67 -12.61
N ALA A 237 24.89 -11.96 -12.65
CA ALA A 237 26.07 -12.40 -13.41
C ALA A 237 25.90 -12.15 -14.93
N ARG A 238 26.97 -11.79 -15.65
CA ARG A 238 27.01 -11.61 -17.11
C ARG A 238 28.30 -12.18 -17.69
N TRP A 239 28.24 -12.83 -18.84
CA TRP A 239 29.43 -13.36 -19.52
C TRP A 239 30.19 -12.27 -20.29
N VAL A 240 31.52 -12.30 -20.21
CA VAL A 240 32.43 -11.50 -21.06
C VAL A 240 32.97 -12.36 -22.20
N ASP A 241 33.31 -13.62 -21.90
CA ASP A 241 33.75 -14.66 -22.85
C ASP A 241 33.40 -16.05 -22.29
N GLU A 242 33.95 -17.15 -22.84
CA GLU A 242 33.67 -18.52 -22.37
C GLU A 242 34.22 -18.82 -20.95
N ASP A 243 35.22 -18.07 -20.47
CA ASP A 243 35.95 -18.32 -19.23
C ASP A 243 35.78 -17.18 -18.19
N THR A 244 35.06 -16.10 -18.50
CA THR A 244 34.99 -14.88 -17.66
C THR A 244 33.56 -14.40 -17.41
N LEU A 245 33.24 -14.12 -16.15
CA LEU A 245 31.99 -13.49 -15.70
C LEU A 245 32.24 -12.12 -15.08
N LEU A 246 31.30 -11.19 -15.25
CA LEU A 246 31.09 -10.06 -14.33
C LEU A 246 29.89 -10.35 -13.43
N PHE A 247 29.82 -9.70 -12.26
CA PHE A 247 28.69 -9.77 -11.34
C PHE A 247 28.65 -8.57 -10.38
N MET A 248 27.48 -8.31 -9.79
CA MET A 248 27.26 -7.30 -8.74
C MET A 248 27.53 -7.89 -7.36
N SER A 249 28.18 -7.12 -6.46
CA SER A 249 28.52 -7.59 -5.10
C SER A 249 28.74 -6.44 -4.11
N ASP A 250 28.39 -6.64 -2.84
CA ASP A 250 28.64 -5.70 -1.72
C ASP A 250 29.86 -6.06 -0.82
N ARG A 251 30.70 -6.98 -1.29
CA ARG A 251 31.70 -7.75 -0.50
C ARG A 251 32.83 -6.99 0.19
N GLU A 252 33.14 -5.74 -0.17
CA GLU A 252 34.29 -4.99 0.39
C GLU A 252 33.90 -3.83 1.31
N ASP A 253 32.94 -3.01 0.89
CA ASP A 253 32.65 -1.69 1.48
C ASP A 253 31.14 -1.42 1.64
N GLN A 254 30.34 -2.49 1.66
CA GLN A 254 28.89 -2.46 1.82
C GLN A 254 28.13 -1.74 0.68
N THR A 255 28.83 -1.21 -0.32
CA THR A 255 28.25 -0.54 -1.50
C THR A 255 28.35 -1.49 -2.70
N VAL A 256 27.25 -1.72 -3.39
CA VAL A 256 27.20 -2.67 -4.51
C VAL A 256 28.07 -2.15 -5.65
N ASN A 257 29.05 -2.94 -6.06
CA ASN A 257 30.01 -2.62 -7.11
C ASN A 257 30.11 -3.77 -8.12
N LEU A 258 30.75 -3.51 -9.26
CA LEU A 258 31.01 -4.50 -10.30
C LEU A 258 32.31 -5.25 -10.01
N TYR A 259 32.25 -6.58 -10.11
CA TYR A 259 33.40 -7.47 -9.95
C TYR A 259 33.53 -8.38 -11.17
N ARG A 260 34.76 -8.78 -11.46
CA ARG A 260 35.15 -9.75 -12.49
C ARG A 260 35.56 -11.05 -11.81
N MET A 261 35.15 -12.18 -12.37
CA MET A 261 35.55 -13.52 -11.96
C MET A 261 36.10 -14.28 -13.16
N GLU A 262 37.32 -14.80 -13.01
CA GLU A 262 37.90 -15.77 -13.95
C GLU A 262 37.44 -17.18 -13.54
N LEU A 263 36.88 -17.95 -14.47
CA LEU A 263 36.48 -19.35 -14.29
C LEU A 263 37.65 -20.34 -14.44
N ASP A 264 38.84 -19.89 -14.02
CA ASP A 264 40.01 -20.75 -13.89
C ASP A 264 39.95 -21.59 -12.58
N ALA A 265 41.02 -22.34 -12.32
CA ALA A 265 41.12 -23.21 -11.14
C ALA A 265 41.49 -22.46 -9.83
N GLU A 266 41.87 -21.18 -9.91
CA GLU A 266 42.11 -20.32 -8.73
C GLU A 266 40.88 -19.46 -8.39
N ARG A 267 39.90 -19.35 -9.32
CA ARG A 267 38.64 -18.58 -9.18
C ARG A 267 38.91 -17.15 -8.72
N SER A 268 39.85 -16.49 -9.40
CA SER A 268 40.28 -15.14 -9.01
C SER A 268 39.16 -14.12 -9.24
N ILE A 269 38.92 -13.28 -8.22
CA ILE A 269 37.89 -12.23 -8.26
C ILE A 269 38.57 -10.87 -8.10
N GLU A 270 38.30 -9.97 -9.04
CA GLU A 270 38.82 -8.61 -9.10
C GLU A 270 37.67 -7.60 -9.04
N ARG A 271 37.89 -6.46 -8.37
CA ARG A 271 36.92 -5.36 -8.29
C ARG A 271 37.17 -4.39 -9.44
N LEU A 272 36.14 -4.09 -10.24
CA LEU A 272 36.25 -3.20 -11.40
C LEU A 272 35.79 -1.76 -11.13
N THR A 273 34.87 -1.54 -10.19
CA THR A 273 34.35 -0.20 -9.88
C THR A 273 34.52 0.15 -8.41
N HIS A 274 34.68 1.44 -8.13
CA HIS A 274 34.89 1.98 -6.78
C HIS A 274 33.86 3.08 -6.47
N PHE A 275 32.57 2.74 -6.54
CA PHE A 275 31.50 3.60 -6.06
C PHE A 275 31.41 3.54 -4.53
N ASP A 276 31.42 4.71 -3.90
CA ASP A 276 31.14 4.92 -2.47
C ASP A 276 29.70 5.43 -2.30
N GLU A 277 29.00 4.96 -1.26
CA GLU A 277 27.63 5.34 -0.84
C GLU A 277 26.50 5.01 -1.85
N ARG A 278 26.79 5.04 -3.16
CA ARG A 278 25.86 4.76 -4.27
C ARG A 278 26.08 3.36 -4.82
N ASP A 279 25.09 2.50 -4.59
CA ASP A 279 25.07 1.17 -5.21
C ASP A 279 25.02 1.26 -6.75
N LEU A 280 25.71 0.34 -7.42
CA LEU A 280 25.38 -0.09 -8.78
C LEU A 280 23.99 -0.75 -8.75
N GLN A 281 23.03 -0.27 -9.54
CA GLN A 281 21.66 -0.84 -9.54
C GLN A 281 21.37 -1.77 -10.71
N HIS A 282 22.08 -1.63 -11.82
CA HIS A 282 21.94 -2.49 -12.99
C HIS A 282 23.16 -2.35 -13.88
N TYR A 283 23.49 -3.38 -14.64
CA TYR A 283 24.46 -3.27 -15.73
C TYR A 283 24.21 -4.31 -16.83
N ASP A 284 24.86 -4.09 -17.97
CA ASP A 284 24.93 -5.02 -19.08
C ASP A 284 26.29 -4.95 -19.77
N VAL A 285 26.67 -5.99 -20.53
CA VAL A 285 28.00 -6.16 -21.15
C VAL A 285 27.82 -6.48 -22.63
N SER A 286 28.65 -5.89 -23.51
CA SER A 286 28.62 -6.17 -24.94
C SER A 286 29.07 -7.60 -25.24
N GLN A 287 28.50 -8.21 -26.27
CA GLN A 287 28.82 -9.60 -26.64
C GLN A 287 30.27 -9.80 -27.09
N ASP A 288 30.94 -8.74 -27.55
CA ASP A 288 32.38 -8.76 -27.83
C ASP A 288 33.27 -8.60 -26.58
N GLY A 289 32.67 -8.47 -25.39
CA GLY A 289 33.35 -8.36 -24.10
C GLY A 289 34.08 -7.02 -23.87
N SER A 290 33.95 -6.05 -24.79
CA SER A 290 34.72 -4.80 -24.76
C SER A 290 34.15 -3.71 -23.86
N THR A 291 32.82 -3.68 -23.67
CA THR A 291 32.11 -2.52 -23.12
C THR A 291 31.06 -2.95 -22.11
N ALA A 292 31.08 -2.35 -20.91
CA ALA A 292 29.99 -2.46 -19.93
C ALA A 292 29.24 -1.13 -19.82
N VAL A 293 27.91 -1.19 -19.69
CA VAL A 293 27.06 -0.02 -19.39
C VAL A 293 26.43 -0.20 -18.02
N LEU A 294 26.64 0.77 -17.14
CA LEU A 294 26.27 0.74 -15.72
C LEU A 294 25.17 1.75 -15.42
N GLN A 295 24.22 1.40 -14.55
CA GLN A 295 23.27 2.34 -13.95
C GLN A 295 23.68 2.65 -12.51
N VAL A 296 24.01 3.91 -12.24
CA VAL A 296 24.29 4.42 -10.90
C VAL A 296 23.49 5.70 -10.67
N TRP A 297 22.63 5.68 -9.65
CA TRP A 297 21.80 6.82 -9.24
C TRP A 297 20.83 7.25 -10.35
N ASP A 298 21.03 8.43 -10.94
CA ASP A 298 20.25 9.02 -12.03
C ASP A 298 20.95 8.97 -13.40
N THR A 299 22.10 8.28 -13.48
CA THR A 299 23.06 8.40 -14.58
C THR A 299 23.44 7.02 -15.14
N LEU A 300 23.65 6.94 -16.47
CA LEU A 300 24.34 5.81 -17.08
C LEU A 300 25.83 6.11 -17.25
N LEU A 301 26.67 5.10 -16.99
CA LEU A 301 28.11 5.15 -17.16
C LEU A 301 28.52 4.09 -18.20
N THR A 302 29.57 4.35 -18.97
CA THR A 302 30.26 3.36 -19.81
C THR A 302 31.61 2.99 -19.18
N LEU A 303 32.01 1.72 -19.30
CA LEU A 303 33.27 1.18 -18.81
C LEU A 303 33.92 0.35 -19.93
N ASP A 304 35.14 0.71 -20.31
CA ASP A 304 35.98 -0.02 -21.26
C ASP A 304 36.65 -1.19 -20.52
N LEU A 305 36.35 -2.41 -20.93
CA LEU A 305 36.85 -3.66 -20.33
C LEU A 305 38.15 -4.15 -20.98
N GLU A 306 38.56 -3.58 -22.13
CA GLU A 306 39.87 -3.85 -22.75
C GLU A 306 41.01 -3.08 -22.08
N GLN A 307 40.70 -1.96 -21.42
CA GLN A 307 41.66 -1.11 -20.70
C GLN A 307 41.76 -1.48 -19.21
N PRO A 308 42.93 -1.97 -18.73
CA PRO A 308 43.16 -2.14 -17.29
C PRO A 308 43.05 -0.82 -16.54
N ASP A 309 42.51 -0.87 -15.32
CA ASP A 309 42.28 0.29 -14.45
C ASP A 309 41.37 1.38 -15.07
N ALA A 310 40.47 1.03 -16.00
CA ALA A 310 39.53 1.99 -16.60
C ALA A 310 38.50 2.52 -15.58
N GLU A 311 38.32 3.84 -15.52
CA GLU A 311 37.29 4.47 -14.68
C GLU A 311 35.98 4.64 -15.47
N PRO A 312 34.79 4.31 -14.90
CA PRO A 312 33.50 4.54 -15.54
C PRO A 312 33.26 6.01 -15.94
N GLN A 313 32.77 6.24 -17.16
CA GLN A 313 32.55 7.57 -17.74
C GLN A 313 31.05 7.86 -17.96
N PRO A 314 30.53 9.06 -17.60
CA PRO A 314 29.10 9.35 -17.70
C PRO A 314 28.63 9.61 -19.14
N ILE A 315 27.53 8.93 -19.51
CA ILE A 315 26.90 9.03 -20.83
C ILE A 315 25.90 10.19 -20.82
N THR A 316 26.21 11.28 -21.52
CA THR A 316 25.32 12.45 -21.59
C THR A 316 24.26 12.27 -22.68
N LEU A 317 23.01 12.05 -22.27
CA LEU A 317 21.88 11.75 -23.14
C LEU A 317 20.90 12.92 -23.27
N ARG A 318 20.36 13.10 -24.48
CA ARG A 318 19.32 14.08 -24.82
C ARG A 318 18.13 13.38 -25.48
N ALA A 319 16.93 13.88 -25.29
CA ALA A 319 15.72 13.38 -25.90
C ALA A 319 14.73 14.54 -26.18
N PRO A 320 13.96 14.47 -27.27
CA PRO A 320 12.85 15.40 -27.50
C PRO A 320 11.75 15.21 -26.45
N GLU A 321 10.90 16.23 -26.29
CA GLU A 321 9.70 16.11 -25.46
C GLU A 321 8.78 14.99 -25.97
N ASP A 322 8.29 14.17 -25.04
CA ASP A 322 7.49 12.98 -25.34
C ASP A 322 6.01 13.27 -25.65
N GLY A 323 5.58 14.53 -25.51
CA GLY A 323 4.23 15.01 -25.78
C GLY A 323 3.15 14.48 -24.82
N ARG A 324 3.53 13.85 -23.70
CA ARG A 324 2.58 13.51 -22.63
C ARG A 324 2.36 14.72 -21.71
N ASP A 325 1.17 14.83 -21.14
CA ASP A 325 0.88 15.81 -20.08
C ASP A 325 1.63 15.48 -18.78
N ASN A 326 2.06 16.50 -18.03
CA ASN A 326 2.62 16.35 -16.67
C ASN A 326 1.53 16.32 -15.59
N TYR A 327 0.26 16.30 -15.98
CA TYR A 327 -0.88 16.34 -15.09
C TYR A 327 -1.93 15.31 -15.49
N THR A 328 -2.83 14.99 -14.56
CA THR A 328 -4.06 14.23 -14.86
C THR A 328 -5.30 14.98 -14.35
N LEU A 329 -6.46 14.69 -14.95
CA LEU A 329 -7.74 15.30 -14.59
C LEU A 329 -8.64 14.27 -13.91
N ARG A 330 -8.77 14.37 -12.58
CA ARG A 330 -9.55 13.44 -11.76
C ARG A 330 -10.92 14.01 -11.40
N ARG A 331 -11.96 13.16 -11.37
CA ARG A 331 -13.28 13.51 -10.80
C ARG A 331 -13.30 13.04 -9.35
N ILE A 332 -13.52 13.94 -8.41
CA ILE A 332 -13.40 13.65 -6.98
C ILE A 332 -14.62 12.92 -6.36
N ASN A 333 -15.68 12.70 -7.15
CA ASN A 333 -17.00 12.25 -6.69
C ASN A 333 -17.11 10.78 -6.20
N ARG A 334 -15.97 10.08 -6.16
CA ARG A 334 -15.81 8.74 -5.57
C ARG A 334 -14.48 8.60 -4.80
N ASP A 335 -13.81 9.71 -4.51
CA ASP A 335 -12.51 9.76 -3.86
C ASP A 335 -12.58 10.50 -2.52
N VAL A 336 -13.76 10.52 -1.91
CA VAL A 336 -13.95 11.11 -0.58
C VAL A 336 -13.48 10.14 0.47
N SER A 337 -12.57 10.59 1.32
CA SER A 337 -11.98 9.83 2.43
C SER A 337 -12.60 10.19 3.78
N GLU A 338 -13.01 11.45 3.94
CA GLU A 338 -13.57 11.97 5.19
C GLU A 338 -14.67 13.01 4.90
N ALA A 339 -15.66 13.13 5.80
CA ALA A 339 -16.69 14.15 5.75
C ALA A 339 -17.17 14.58 7.14
N ALA A 340 -17.40 15.87 7.33
CA ALA A 340 -17.88 16.47 8.58
C ALA A 340 -18.94 17.53 8.29
N LEU A 341 -20.08 17.45 8.98
CA LEU A 341 -21.19 18.39 8.84
C LEU A 341 -21.04 19.52 9.87
N SER A 342 -21.37 20.75 9.48
CA SER A 342 -21.38 21.92 10.37
C SER A 342 -22.40 21.76 11.50
N PRO A 343 -22.25 22.47 12.64
CA PRO A 343 -23.12 22.29 13.81
C PRO A 343 -24.62 22.49 13.55
N ASP A 344 -24.98 23.32 12.57
CA ASP A 344 -26.36 23.61 12.12
C ASP A 344 -26.95 22.54 11.16
N GLY A 345 -26.14 21.59 10.71
CA GLY A 345 -26.52 20.54 9.77
C GLY A 345 -26.61 20.97 8.29
N GLN A 346 -26.23 22.21 7.95
CA GLN A 346 -26.49 22.81 6.64
C GLN A 346 -25.27 22.85 5.69
N THR A 347 -24.04 22.79 6.20
CA THR A 347 -22.81 22.78 5.39
C THR A 347 -22.06 21.47 5.60
N MET A 348 -21.54 20.88 4.52
CA MET A 348 -20.69 19.69 4.57
C MET A 348 -19.27 20.05 4.13
N ALA A 349 -18.30 19.83 5.00
CA ALA A 349 -16.89 19.72 4.66
C ALA A 349 -16.52 18.28 4.29
N TYR A 350 -15.60 18.08 3.37
CA TYR A 350 -15.06 16.75 3.04
C TYR A 350 -13.64 16.80 2.48
N ILE A 351 -12.88 15.75 2.79
CA ILE A 351 -11.58 15.49 2.19
C ILE A 351 -11.79 14.60 0.97
N ALA A 352 -11.58 15.16 -0.22
CA ALA A 352 -11.60 14.41 -1.45
C ALA A 352 -10.23 14.47 -2.13
N TYR A 353 -9.62 13.30 -2.36
CA TYR A 353 -8.27 13.16 -2.90
C TYR A 353 -7.22 14.03 -2.17
N GLY A 354 -7.30 14.04 -0.83
CA GLY A 354 -6.38 14.78 0.05
C GLY A 354 -6.53 16.30 0.08
N ARG A 355 -7.61 16.87 -0.48
CA ARG A 355 -7.91 18.32 -0.42
C ARG A 355 -9.22 18.62 0.31
N VAL A 356 -9.28 19.78 0.97
CA VAL A 356 -10.46 20.24 1.72
C VAL A 356 -11.46 20.92 0.79
N TYR A 357 -12.69 20.42 0.79
CA TYR A 357 -13.82 20.97 0.06
C TYR A 357 -15.00 21.27 0.98
N VAL A 358 -15.82 22.26 0.63
CA VAL A 358 -17.10 22.55 1.30
C VAL A 358 -18.24 22.73 0.31
N ARG A 359 -19.47 22.56 0.81
CA ARG A 359 -20.73 22.88 0.11
C ARG A 359 -21.85 23.09 1.12
N HIS A 360 -22.89 23.81 0.71
CA HIS A 360 -24.20 23.68 1.35
C HIS A 360 -24.83 22.30 1.03
N VAL A 361 -25.68 21.79 1.92
CA VAL A 361 -26.30 20.45 1.77
C VAL A 361 -27.34 20.41 0.66
N ASP A 362 -27.92 21.53 0.26
CA ASP A 362 -29.00 21.57 -0.73
C ASP A 362 -28.64 20.98 -2.10
N GLU A 363 -29.68 20.71 -2.87
CA GLU A 363 -29.54 20.34 -4.27
C GLU A 363 -29.10 21.57 -5.09
N GLN A 364 -28.21 21.35 -6.07
CA GLN A 364 -27.64 22.40 -6.94
C GLN A 364 -26.65 23.38 -6.27
N SER A 365 -26.40 23.31 -4.96
CA SER A 365 -25.33 24.07 -4.31
C SER A 365 -23.94 23.68 -4.86
N PRO A 366 -23.05 24.64 -5.14
CA PRO A 366 -21.73 24.37 -5.71
C PRO A 366 -20.80 23.66 -4.72
N THR A 367 -19.91 22.83 -5.26
CA THR A 367 -18.72 22.33 -4.54
C THR A 367 -17.61 23.38 -4.63
N LEU A 368 -17.03 23.76 -3.49
CA LEU A 368 -15.98 24.77 -3.42
C LEU A 368 -14.71 24.18 -2.79
N LEU A 369 -13.56 24.48 -3.39
CA LEU A 369 -12.25 24.08 -2.88
C LEU A 369 -11.76 25.11 -1.86
N VAL A 370 -11.48 24.67 -0.63
CA VAL A 370 -10.97 25.51 0.46
C VAL A 370 -9.46 25.68 0.38
N THR A 371 -8.75 24.65 -0.09
CA THR A 371 -7.29 24.59 -0.19
C THR A 371 -6.83 24.59 -1.66
N PRO A 372 -6.99 25.72 -2.40
CA PRO A 372 -6.56 25.82 -3.79
C PRO A 372 -5.04 25.75 -3.92
N ASN A 373 -4.57 25.20 -5.03
CA ASN A 373 -3.15 25.09 -5.41
C ASN A 373 -2.23 24.24 -4.50
N SER A 374 -2.66 23.81 -3.31
CA SER A 374 -1.85 22.95 -2.44
C SER A 374 -1.78 21.51 -2.96
N HIS A 375 -0.60 20.89 -2.85
CA HIS A 375 -0.38 19.47 -3.16
C HIS A 375 -0.32 18.58 -1.91
N ALA A 376 -0.36 19.19 -0.72
CA ALA A 376 -0.33 18.52 0.57
C ALA A 376 -1.56 17.65 0.81
N ARG A 377 -1.38 16.69 1.71
CA ARG A 377 -2.43 15.84 2.25
C ARG A 377 -3.14 16.56 3.39
N HIS A 378 -4.45 16.68 3.25
CA HIS A 378 -5.34 17.20 4.27
C HIS A 378 -6.18 16.08 4.89
N HIS A 379 -6.39 16.11 6.20
CA HIS A 379 -7.25 15.17 6.94
C HIS A 379 -7.69 15.73 8.31
N ASP A 380 -8.52 14.98 9.03
CA ASP A 380 -9.02 15.25 10.39
C ASP A 380 -9.86 16.54 10.46
N LEU A 381 -10.97 16.54 9.73
CA LEU A 381 -11.91 17.66 9.67
C LEU A 381 -12.70 17.82 10.97
N ALA A 382 -12.53 18.98 11.62
CA ALA A 382 -13.28 19.34 12.81
C ALA A 382 -13.86 20.76 12.74
N TRP A 383 -15.19 20.87 12.77
CA TRP A 383 -15.86 22.17 12.90
C TRP A 383 -15.74 22.71 14.33
N SER A 384 -15.55 24.02 14.49
CA SER A 384 -15.73 24.69 15.78
C SER A 384 -17.21 24.59 16.24
N PRO A 385 -17.49 24.58 17.56
CA PRO A 385 -18.87 24.44 18.06
C PRO A 385 -19.81 25.56 17.64
N ASP A 386 -19.27 26.76 17.43
CA ASP A 386 -19.99 27.94 16.92
C ASP A 386 -20.23 27.91 15.39
N GLY A 387 -19.61 26.99 14.66
CA GLY A 387 -19.68 26.88 13.20
C GLY A 387 -18.87 27.93 12.42
N LEU A 388 -18.08 28.77 13.08
CA LEU A 388 -17.33 29.85 12.42
C LEU A 388 -16.05 29.35 11.71
N ARG A 389 -15.45 28.27 12.20
CA ARG A 389 -14.14 27.75 11.76
C ARG A 389 -14.22 26.27 11.39
N LEU A 390 -13.43 25.89 10.39
CA LEU A 390 -13.15 24.50 10.05
C LEU A 390 -11.68 24.22 10.29
N TYR A 391 -11.36 23.38 11.28
CA TYR A 391 -10.01 22.90 11.55
C TYR A 391 -9.70 21.64 10.72
N PHE A 392 -8.43 21.48 10.33
CA PHE A 392 -7.91 20.30 9.62
C PHE A 392 -6.38 20.25 9.73
N VAL A 393 -5.82 19.08 9.45
CA VAL A 393 -4.37 18.86 9.33
C VAL A 393 -3.91 19.16 7.90
N ASN A 394 -2.71 19.70 7.76
CA ASN A 394 -2.01 19.96 6.50
C ASN A 394 -0.55 19.48 6.64
N ASP A 395 0.02 18.87 5.59
CA ASP A 395 1.43 18.44 5.56
C ASP A 395 2.35 19.21 4.58
N GLU A 396 1.93 20.41 4.16
CA GLU A 396 2.65 21.28 3.21
C GLU A 396 4.01 21.80 3.71
N ASP A 397 4.20 21.88 5.03
CA ASP A 397 5.45 22.33 5.67
C ASP A 397 6.48 21.21 5.87
N GLY A 398 6.12 19.95 5.59
CA GLY A 398 6.97 18.77 5.78
C GLY A 398 6.78 18.07 7.14
N SER A 399 5.98 18.63 8.04
CA SER A 399 5.43 18.03 9.25
C SER A 399 3.93 17.75 9.05
N GLU A 400 3.17 17.42 10.10
CA GLU A 400 1.70 17.53 10.08
C GLU A 400 1.32 18.65 11.05
N SER A 401 0.71 19.71 10.54
CA SER A 401 0.37 20.93 11.29
C SER A 401 -1.14 21.18 11.24
N ILE A 402 -1.69 21.83 12.27
CA ILE A 402 -3.14 22.07 12.39
C ILE A 402 -3.46 23.48 11.88
N TYR A 403 -4.33 23.53 10.88
CA TYR A 403 -4.80 24.73 10.20
C TYR A 403 -6.28 24.98 10.49
N GLN A 404 -6.73 26.20 10.23
CA GLN A 404 -8.13 26.61 10.19
C GLN A 404 -8.49 27.23 8.84
N ALA A 405 -9.74 27.09 8.43
CA ALA A 405 -10.39 27.88 7.38
C ALA A 405 -11.53 28.74 7.95
N GLN A 406 -11.68 29.96 7.41
CA GLN A 406 -12.75 30.92 7.70
C GLN A 406 -13.28 31.54 6.40
N VAL A 407 -14.56 31.95 6.36
CA VAL A 407 -15.19 32.54 5.16
C VAL A 407 -14.88 34.02 5.04
N THR A 408 -14.14 34.41 4.00
CA THR A 408 -13.76 35.81 3.74
C THR A 408 -14.67 36.53 2.75
N LEU A 409 -15.46 35.81 1.94
CA LEU A 409 -16.37 36.41 0.98
C LEU A 409 -17.58 35.49 0.67
N THR A 410 -18.80 36.02 0.69
CA THR A 410 -20.06 35.36 0.27
C THR A 410 -20.59 35.88 -1.07
N ARG A 411 -21.57 35.22 -1.70
CA ARG A 411 -22.20 35.74 -2.94
C ARG A 411 -23.08 36.94 -2.66
N ASP A 412 -23.75 36.98 -1.51
CA ASP A 412 -24.54 38.14 -1.10
C ASP A 412 -23.67 39.37 -0.82
N GLU A 413 -22.49 39.23 -0.22
CA GLU A 413 -21.51 40.33 -0.13
C GLU A 413 -21.08 40.82 -1.51
N VAL A 414 -20.82 39.92 -2.48
CA VAL A 414 -20.49 40.31 -3.87
C VAL A 414 -21.66 41.02 -4.56
N ARG A 415 -22.90 40.55 -4.37
CA ARG A 415 -24.11 41.19 -4.90
C ARG A 415 -24.27 42.60 -4.33
N GLN A 416 -24.26 42.73 -3.00
CA GLN A 416 -24.41 44.01 -2.31
C GLN A 416 -23.32 45.01 -2.73
N ASN A 417 -22.06 44.58 -2.81
CA ASN A 417 -20.96 45.42 -3.29
C ASN A 417 -21.18 45.90 -4.74
N HIS A 418 -21.64 45.01 -5.64
CA HIS A 418 -21.98 45.40 -7.01
C HIS A 418 -23.17 46.39 -7.07
N GLU A 419 -24.18 46.23 -6.21
CA GLU A 419 -25.31 47.15 -6.14
C GLU A 419 -24.93 48.51 -5.57
N GLN A 420 -24.10 48.55 -4.52
CA GLN A 420 -23.54 49.78 -3.97
C GLN A 420 -22.67 50.51 -5.01
N GLN A 421 -21.84 49.78 -5.77
CA GLN A 421 -21.09 50.35 -6.90
C GLN A 421 -22.01 50.90 -7.99
N ARG A 422 -23.04 50.16 -8.42
CA ARG A 422 -24.06 50.68 -9.37
C ARG A 422 -24.75 51.93 -8.84
N GLN A 423 -25.08 51.99 -7.55
CA GLN A 423 -25.72 53.15 -6.92
C GLN A 423 -24.76 54.35 -6.83
N ALA A 424 -23.47 54.14 -6.56
CA ALA A 424 -22.45 55.18 -6.60
C ALA A 424 -22.22 55.71 -8.03
N GLU A 425 -22.19 54.84 -9.04
CA GLU A 425 -22.13 55.21 -10.46
C GLU A 425 -23.39 56.00 -10.89
N HIS A 426 -24.58 55.61 -10.44
CA HIS A 426 -25.83 56.35 -10.69
C HIS A 426 -25.95 57.67 -9.90
N GLN A 427 -25.16 57.87 -8.85
CA GLN A 427 -25.02 59.17 -8.17
C GLN A 427 -23.94 60.06 -8.81
N TRP A 428 -22.99 59.49 -9.56
CA TRP A 428 -22.01 60.24 -10.35
C TRP A 428 -22.57 60.61 -11.73
N ASP A 429 -23.63 61.43 -11.75
CA ASP A 429 -24.10 62.11 -12.98
C ASP A 429 -23.80 63.61 -12.88
N GLY A 430 -22.55 63.97 -13.18
CA GLY A 430 -21.96 65.30 -12.95
C GLY A 430 -22.26 66.33 -14.06
N ASP A 431 -22.78 67.49 -13.65
CA ASP A 431 -23.20 68.63 -14.49
C ASP A 431 -22.13 69.11 -15.51
N PRO A 432 -22.45 69.22 -16.82
CA PRO A 432 -21.52 69.65 -17.85
C PRO A 432 -21.32 71.18 -17.90
N ASN A 433 -20.47 71.73 -17.02
CA ASN A 433 -19.55 72.87 -17.27
C ASN A 433 -18.83 73.34 -15.99
N VAL A 434 -17.59 72.90 -15.77
CA VAL A 434 -16.60 73.69 -15.00
C VAL A 434 -15.23 73.59 -15.70
N ASP A 435 -14.74 74.73 -16.16
CA ASP A 435 -13.37 74.95 -16.66
C ASP A 435 -12.40 75.15 -15.46
N LEU A 436 -11.08 74.98 -15.70
CA LEU A 436 -9.90 74.99 -14.79
C LEU A 436 -9.17 73.63 -14.86
N ALA A 437 -7.98 73.48 -15.43
CA ALA A 437 -6.80 74.36 -15.51
C ALA A 437 -6.23 74.76 -14.13
N SER A 438 -4.94 74.43 -13.93
CA SER A 438 -4.08 74.64 -12.74
C SER A 438 -4.43 73.91 -11.44
N ALA A 439 -3.83 72.72 -11.26
CA ALA A 439 -2.92 72.46 -10.14
C ALA A 439 -2.07 71.22 -10.46
N GLY A 440 -0.75 71.40 -10.54
CA GLY A 440 0.20 70.31 -10.34
C GLY A 440 1.13 70.72 -9.21
N GLU A 441 1.54 69.77 -8.38
CA GLU A 441 2.87 69.68 -7.78
C GLU A 441 3.02 68.34 -7.01
N GLU A 442 4.10 67.64 -7.35
CA GLU A 442 4.92 66.71 -6.55
C GLU A 442 4.25 65.66 -5.62
N LEU A 443 4.51 64.38 -5.91
CA LEU A 443 5.53 63.63 -5.15
C LEU A 443 6.02 62.37 -5.89
N ASP A 444 7.32 62.28 -6.11
CA ASP A 444 8.02 61.14 -6.73
C ASP A 444 8.20 59.94 -5.78
N ALA A 445 8.33 58.73 -6.33
CA ALA A 445 9.45 57.82 -6.03
C ALA A 445 9.51 56.58 -6.96
N GLU A 446 10.36 56.67 -8.00
CA GLU A 446 11.28 55.62 -8.48
C GLU A 446 10.80 54.15 -8.62
N LEU A 447 10.34 53.80 -9.84
CA LEU A 447 10.68 52.52 -10.46
C LEU A 447 11.99 52.68 -11.26
N PRO A 448 12.94 51.74 -11.22
CA PRO A 448 14.04 51.70 -12.15
C PRO A 448 13.66 50.92 -13.43
N GLU A 449 13.65 51.62 -14.56
CA GLU A 449 13.63 51.01 -15.90
C GLU A 449 14.91 50.23 -16.21
N THR A 450 14.85 49.34 -17.20
CA THR A 450 15.77 49.23 -18.37
C THR A 450 15.63 47.83 -19.01
N LEU A 451 15.59 47.61 -20.32
CA LEU A 451 15.67 48.49 -21.50
C LEU A 451 14.96 47.84 -22.71
N GLU A 452 14.47 48.69 -23.63
CA GLU A 452 14.55 48.67 -25.11
C GLU A 452 14.93 47.34 -25.82
N THR A 453 14.34 46.95 -26.97
CA THR A 453 14.29 47.59 -28.32
C THR A 453 13.36 46.70 -29.20
N ASP A 454 12.79 47.06 -30.36
CA ASP A 454 12.73 48.30 -31.15
C ASP A 454 11.52 48.22 -32.12
N ASP A 455 10.96 49.38 -32.44
CA ASP A 455 10.46 49.88 -33.74
C ASP A 455 10.13 48.91 -34.89
N ASP A 456 8.92 49.03 -35.48
CA ASP A 456 8.72 49.98 -36.61
C ASP A 456 7.23 50.03 -37.10
N ASN A 457 6.72 51.26 -37.26
CA ASN A 457 5.74 51.79 -38.26
C ASN A 457 4.89 50.80 -39.13
N ASP A 458 3.59 50.99 -39.42
CA ASP A 458 2.92 52.21 -39.92
C ASP A 458 1.43 51.92 -40.32
N TYR A 459 0.66 52.97 -40.64
CA TYR A 459 -0.63 53.02 -41.41
C TYR A 459 -2.00 52.58 -40.82
N ASP A 460 -2.83 53.62 -40.62
CA ASP A 460 -4.31 53.74 -40.73
C ASP A 460 -4.63 54.41 -42.11
N PRO A 461 -5.86 54.49 -42.72
CA PRO A 461 -7.20 53.92 -42.42
C PRO A 461 -7.92 53.24 -43.63
N GLU A 462 -9.23 52.95 -43.44
CA GLU A 462 -10.37 53.00 -44.41
C GLU A 462 -11.01 51.69 -44.98
N LEU A 463 -12.17 51.38 -44.38
CA LEU A 463 -13.50 51.16 -45.00
C LEU A 463 -13.95 49.80 -45.62
N GLU A 464 -15.16 49.42 -45.16
CA GLU A 464 -16.27 48.73 -45.83
C GLU A 464 -16.20 47.22 -46.16
N SER A 465 -16.64 46.44 -45.16
CA SER A 465 -17.67 45.38 -45.25
C SER A 465 -17.63 44.40 -46.43
N ARG A 466 -17.21 43.15 -46.16
CA ARG A 466 -17.91 41.93 -46.62
C ARG A 466 -17.30 40.65 -46.04
N GLY A 467 -18.15 39.80 -45.46
CA GLY A 467 -18.03 38.34 -45.53
C GLY A 467 -17.06 37.67 -44.57
N ASP A 468 -17.52 36.50 -44.13
CA ASP A 468 -16.77 35.37 -43.58
C ASP A 468 -16.15 35.52 -42.17
N GLU A 469 -16.66 34.69 -41.26
CA GLU A 469 -16.18 34.47 -39.90
C GLU A 469 -14.88 33.64 -39.93
N PRO A 470 -13.83 33.96 -39.14
CA PRO A 470 -12.73 33.04 -38.88
C PRO A 470 -13.13 32.00 -37.82
N GLU A 471 -12.72 30.76 -38.05
CA GLU A 471 -13.11 29.58 -37.27
C GLU A 471 -12.57 29.59 -35.82
N ASP A 472 -13.37 29.04 -34.90
CA ASP A 472 -13.00 28.76 -33.52
C ASP A 472 -12.01 27.57 -33.45
N PRO A 473 -10.78 27.74 -32.92
CA PRO A 473 -9.79 26.67 -32.83
C PRO A 473 -10.12 25.58 -31.78
N PHE A 474 -11.25 25.64 -31.08
CA PHE A 474 -11.65 24.66 -30.05
C PHE A 474 -12.82 23.74 -30.44
N ALA A 475 -13.26 23.75 -31.71
CA ALA A 475 -14.27 22.80 -32.18
C ALA A 475 -13.71 21.34 -32.25
N PRO A 476 -14.36 20.34 -31.61
CA PRO A 476 -13.86 18.97 -31.58
C PRO A 476 -13.99 18.26 -32.93
N GLN A 477 -12.94 17.53 -33.34
CA GLN A 477 -13.00 16.64 -34.51
C GLN A 477 -13.49 15.24 -34.10
N ASP A 478 -14.51 14.74 -34.82
CA ASP A 478 -15.14 13.44 -34.61
C ASP A 478 -14.59 12.40 -35.62
N PRO A 479 -13.98 11.27 -35.18
CA PRO A 479 -13.45 10.26 -36.08
C PRO A 479 -14.57 9.37 -36.65
N GLY A 480 -14.89 9.58 -37.93
CA GLY A 480 -16.01 8.90 -38.58
C GLY A 480 -15.85 7.38 -38.76
N PHE A 481 -16.95 6.65 -38.53
CA PHE A 481 -17.16 5.29 -39.04
C PHE A 481 -18.20 5.30 -40.18
N ILE A 482 -17.90 4.59 -41.27
CA ILE A 482 -18.78 4.42 -42.43
C ILE A 482 -19.54 3.09 -42.32
N LEU A 483 -20.87 3.11 -42.45
CA LEU A 483 -21.63 1.99 -42.99
C LEU A 483 -22.80 2.48 -43.86
N ASP A 484 -23.02 1.79 -44.99
CA ASP A 484 -23.97 2.15 -46.05
C ASP A 484 -25.46 1.95 -45.68
N PRO A 485 -26.39 2.68 -46.34
CA PRO A 485 -27.82 2.60 -46.06
C PRO A 485 -28.54 1.47 -46.82
N VAL A 486 -29.51 0.82 -46.16
CA VAL A 486 -30.50 -0.07 -46.79
C VAL A 486 -31.89 0.56 -46.74
N LEU A 487 -32.62 0.46 -47.86
CA LEU A 487 -33.86 1.17 -48.18
C LEU A 487 -35.14 0.53 -47.59
N ILE A 488 -36.04 1.38 -47.04
CA ILE A 488 -37.51 1.49 -47.33
C ILE A 488 -38.40 0.23 -47.03
N PRO A 489 -39.62 0.31 -46.41
CA PRO A 489 -40.68 1.32 -46.69
C PRO A 489 -41.58 1.84 -45.54
N GLU A 490 -42.20 3.00 -45.78
CA GLU A 490 -43.57 3.39 -45.34
C GLU A 490 -44.64 2.87 -46.36
N PRO A 491 -45.98 2.81 -46.08
CA PRO A 491 -46.76 3.62 -45.10
C PRO A 491 -47.93 2.91 -44.37
N GLY A 492 -48.63 3.63 -43.46
CA GLY A 492 -49.95 3.22 -42.95
C GLY A 492 -50.62 4.23 -42.00
N ALA A 493 -51.83 4.71 -42.36
CA ALA A 493 -52.58 5.74 -41.60
C ALA A 493 -53.50 5.12 -40.50
N PRO A 494 -54.23 5.92 -39.68
CA PRO A 494 -54.31 5.70 -38.22
C PRO A 494 -55.47 4.82 -37.74
N THR A 495 -55.40 4.41 -36.47
CA THR A 495 -56.56 3.92 -35.69
C THR A 495 -56.64 4.62 -34.33
N ASP A 496 -57.86 4.89 -33.89
CA ASP A 496 -58.16 5.66 -32.67
C ASP A 496 -57.63 5.02 -31.39
N VAL A 497 -56.92 5.81 -30.58
CA VAL A 497 -56.74 5.59 -29.15
C VAL A 497 -57.04 6.92 -28.44
N PRO A 498 -57.93 6.96 -27.42
CA PRO A 498 -58.34 8.21 -26.79
C PRO A 498 -57.20 8.84 -25.97
N PRO A 499 -57.23 10.18 -25.76
CA PRO A 499 -56.16 10.87 -25.04
C PRO A 499 -56.08 10.43 -23.57
N PRO A 500 -54.86 10.37 -22.99
CA PRO A 500 -54.70 10.23 -21.54
C PRO A 500 -55.32 11.44 -20.81
N PRO A 501 -55.70 11.29 -19.53
CA PRO A 501 -56.30 12.38 -18.76
C PRO A 501 -55.33 13.54 -18.59
N GLN A 502 -55.88 14.76 -18.58
CA GLN A 502 -55.11 15.96 -18.25
C GLN A 502 -54.62 15.88 -16.81
N GLU A 503 -53.31 15.93 -16.63
CA GLU A 503 -52.71 16.29 -15.35
C GLU A 503 -53.12 17.74 -15.00
N PRO A 504 -53.38 18.05 -13.72
CA PRO A 504 -53.68 19.42 -13.32
C PRO A 504 -52.44 20.29 -13.56
N GLN A 505 -52.63 21.43 -14.21
CA GLN A 505 -51.60 22.46 -14.23
C GLN A 505 -51.44 22.98 -12.80
N VAL A 506 -50.32 22.65 -12.17
CA VAL A 506 -49.83 23.38 -11.01
C VAL A 506 -49.24 24.67 -11.54
N GLU A 507 -49.95 25.78 -11.35
CA GLU A 507 -49.32 27.09 -11.45
C GLU A 507 -48.23 27.15 -10.39
N VAL A 508 -46.99 27.40 -10.82
CA VAL A 508 -45.92 27.75 -9.88
C VAL A 508 -46.22 29.17 -9.41
N GLU A 509 -46.88 29.28 -8.25
CA GLU A 509 -46.90 30.55 -7.51
C GLU A 509 -45.44 30.89 -7.16
N SER A 510 -44.90 31.90 -7.82
CA SER A 510 -43.66 32.54 -7.41
C SER A 510 -43.91 33.19 -6.05
N ILE A 511 -43.24 32.67 -5.02
CA ILE A 511 -43.19 33.30 -3.69
C ILE A 511 -42.65 34.73 -3.89
N PRO A 512 -43.32 35.78 -3.36
CA PRO A 512 -42.78 37.13 -3.39
C PRO A 512 -41.46 37.21 -2.60
N GLU A 513 -40.49 38.01 -3.07
CA GLU A 513 -39.21 38.21 -2.35
C GLU A 513 -39.42 38.76 -0.92
N GLU A 514 -40.56 39.40 -0.64
CA GLU A 514 -40.98 39.89 0.69
C GLU A 514 -41.38 38.78 1.69
N GLU A 515 -41.40 37.49 1.31
CA GLU A 515 -41.62 36.35 2.23
C GLU A 515 -40.34 35.53 2.54
N LEU A 516 -39.16 36.00 2.11
CA LEU A 516 -37.84 35.37 2.41
C LEU A 516 -37.04 36.09 3.51
N GLU A 517 -37.50 37.24 3.99
CA GLU A 517 -36.88 37.95 5.12
C GLU A 517 -37.41 37.36 6.45
N GLU A 518 -36.74 36.33 6.98
CA GLU A 518 -36.80 36.09 8.43
C GLU A 518 -36.09 37.26 9.13
N GLU A 519 -36.77 37.92 10.08
CA GLU A 519 -36.15 38.96 10.92
C GLU A 519 -35.02 38.33 11.76
N LEU A 520 -33.78 38.46 11.28
CA LEU A 520 -32.57 38.10 12.01
C LEU A 520 -32.54 38.83 13.37
N PRO A 521 -32.16 38.15 14.47
CA PRO A 521 -32.00 38.80 15.77
C PRO A 521 -30.91 39.89 15.72
N GLU A 522 -31.12 40.96 16.50
CA GLU A 522 -30.30 42.18 16.48
C GLU A 522 -28.79 41.91 16.74
N ASP A 523 -27.94 42.56 15.94
CA ASP A 523 -26.51 42.82 16.16
C ASP A 523 -25.59 41.61 16.49
N ILE A 524 -25.61 40.56 15.68
CA ILE A 524 -24.41 39.70 15.50
C ILE A 524 -23.50 40.39 14.47
N PRO A 525 -22.24 40.72 14.80
CA PRO A 525 -21.27 41.22 13.82
C PRO A 525 -21.12 40.28 12.62
N GLU A 526 -20.99 40.83 11.41
CA GLU A 526 -20.91 40.05 10.17
C GLU A 526 -19.73 39.07 10.12
N ASP A 527 -18.68 39.24 10.94
CA ASP A 527 -17.56 38.30 11.11
C ASP A 527 -17.86 37.11 12.03
N ARG A 528 -19.06 37.07 12.64
CA ARG A 528 -19.47 36.10 13.67
C ARG A 528 -20.77 35.34 13.33
N ASP A 529 -21.18 35.37 12.06
CA ASP A 529 -22.34 34.62 11.57
C ASP A 529 -21.90 33.29 10.91
N PRO A 530 -22.26 32.11 11.46
CA PRO A 530 -21.92 30.82 10.87
C PRO A 530 -22.67 30.53 9.57
N THR A 531 -23.78 31.20 9.27
CA THR A 531 -24.53 31.00 8.01
C THR A 531 -23.74 31.47 6.78
N ARG A 532 -22.67 32.26 6.96
CA ARG A 532 -21.71 32.61 5.91
C ARG A 532 -21.17 31.40 5.14
N TRP A 533 -21.05 30.24 5.79
CA TRP A 533 -20.63 29.00 5.14
C TRP A 533 -21.61 28.49 4.07
N HIS A 534 -22.89 28.84 4.18
CA HIS A 534 -23.94 28.41 3.25
C HIS A 534 -23.74 29.08 1.88
N ASP A 535 -23.35 30.35 1.88
CA ASP A 535 -23.18 31.17 0.68
C ASP A 535 -21.71 31.59 0.39
N ALA A 536 -20.74 30.92 1.00
CA ALA A 536 -19.32 31.21 0.80
C ALA A 536 -18.90 31.15 -0.69
N ILE A 537 -17.91 31.97 -1.05
CA ILE A 537 -17.12 31.92 -2.30
C ILE A 537 -15.63 31.73 -1.98
N GLN A 538 -15.12 32.47 -0.99
CA GLN A 538 -13.69 32.53 -0.68
C GLN A 538 -13.42 32.22 0.79
N PHE A 539 -12.26 31.62 1.04
CA PHE A 539 -11.79 31.23 2.35
C PHE A 539 -10.39 31.79 2.60
N GLU A 540 -10.10 32.10 3.86
CA GLU A 540 -8.74 32.29 4.36
C GLU A 540 -8.33 31.02 5.11
N VAL A 541 -7.14 30.50 4.78
CA VAL A 541 -6.54 29.32 5.42
C VAL A 541 -5.29 29.80 6.16
N SER A 542 -5.21 29.49 7.46
CA SER A 542 -4.09 29.90 8.33
C SER A 542 -3.70 28.78 9.30
N PRO A 543 -2.42 28.65 9.68
CA PRO A 543 -2.01 27.72 10.73
C PRO A 543 -2.54 28.19 12.09
N VAL A 544 -2.88 27.22 12.93
CA VAL A 544 -3.24 27.41 14.35
C VAL A 544 -2.15 26.83 15.24
N ILE A 545 -1.69 25.61 14.90
CA ILE A 545 -0.55 24.94 15.54
C ILE A 545 0.41 24.56 14.42
N ASP A 546 1.54 25.26 14.41
CA ASP A 546 2.68 25.12 13.48
C ASP A 546 3.91 24.85 14.36
N ALA A 547 4.38 23.61 14.30
CA ALA A 547 5.43 23.08 15.15
C ALA A 547 6.26 22.05 14.37
N GLU A 548 7.54 21.87 14.73
CA GLU A 548 8.42 20.82 14.18
C GLU A 548 8.02 19.40 14.71
N SER A 549 6.72 19.13 14.87
CA SER A 549 6.15 17.86 15.31
C SER A 549 4.88 17.53 14.52
N ASN A 550 4.65 16.23 14.29
CA ASN A 550 3.49 15.77 13.53
C ASN A 550 2.23 15.74 14.42
N ASP A 551 1.43 16.79 14.35
CA ASP A 551 0.27 17.10 15.18
C ASP A 551 -1.04 16.88 14.39
N ARG A 552 -1.92 15.99 14.87
CA ARG A 552 -3.11 15.57 14.10
C ARG A 552 -4.27 15.06 14.97
N ASP A 553 -5.28 14.45 14.36
CA ASP A 553 -6.50 13.94 14.99
C ASP A 553 -7.28 15.04 15.76
N VAL A 554 -7.28 16.28 15.24
CA VAL A 554 -7.76 17.49 15.95
C VAL A 554 -9.25 17.43 16.33
N SER A 555 -9.58 17.89 17.54
CA SER A 555 -10.95 17.96 18.06
C SER A 555 -11.13 19.16 19.01
N PRO A 556 -11.97 20.15 18.68
CA PRO A 556 -12.25 21.28 19.57
C PRO A 556 -13.11 20.86 20.78
N SER A 557 -12.92 21.56 21.90
CA SER A 557 -13.78 21.44 23.08
C SER A 557 -15.20 21.94 22.78
N PRO A 558 -16.26 21.37 23.38
CA PRO A 558 -17.64 21.82 23.19
C PRO A 558 -17.92 23.30 23.53
N ASP A 559 -17.10 23.92 24.38
CA ASP A 559 -17.17 25.35 24.70
C ASP A 559 -16.35 26.25 23.75
N GLY A 560 -15.66 25.67 22.76
CA GLY A 560 -14.89 26.35 21.74
C GLY A 560 -13.60 27.04 22.22
N ARG A 561 -13.19 26.81 23.48
CA ARG A 561 -12.01 27.47 24.09
C ARG A 561 -10.69 26.73 23.86
N SER A 562 -10.72 25.43 23.58
CA SER A 562 -9.51 24.60 23.45
C SER A 562 -9.56 23.66 22.24
N LEU A 563 -8.40 23.21 21.77
CA LEU A 563 -8.24 22.09 20.84
C LEU A 563 -7.54 20.93 21.55
N ALA A 564 -8.04 19.70 21.36
CA ALA A 564 -7.29 18.47 21.68
C ALA A 564 -6.75 17.86 20.39
N PHE A 565 -5.51 17.39 20.41
CA PHE A 565 -4.84 16.77 19.26
C PHE A 565 -3.80 15.74 19.73
N ARG A 566 -3.35 14.88 18.82
CA ARG A 566 -2.26 13.94 19.04
C ARG A 566 -0.97 14.53 18.47
N ARG A 567 0.03 14.72 19.33
CA ARG A 567 1.39 15.15 18.97
C ARG A 567 2.31 13.96 18.79
N GLY A 568 3.07 13.95 17.68
CA GLY A 568 4.01 12.88 17.36
C GLY A 568 3.36 11.50 17.39
N ARG A 569 4.05 10.50 17.95
CA ARG A 569 3.54 9.12 17.98
C ARG A 569 2.17 9.02 18.66
N GLY A 570 2.02 9.47 19.91
CA GLY A 570 0.83 9.18 20.72
C GLY A 570 0.44 10.18 21.81
N ASP A 571 1.11 11.32 21.94
CA ASP A 571 0.87 12.24 23.06
C ASP A 571 -0.47 12.97 22.86
N LEU A 572 -1.38 12.90 23.83
CA LEU A 572 -2.62 13.68 23.83
C LEU A 572 -2.35 15.05 24.44
N VAL A 573 -2.44 16.10 23.61
CA VAL A 573 -2.18 17.50 23.99
C VAL A 573 -3.46 18.31 23.89
N VAL A 574 -3.64 19.25 24.82
CA VAL A 574 -4.67 20.30 24.75
C VAL A 574 -4.00 21.66 24.59
N HIS A 575 -4.49 22.46 23.64
CA HIS A 575 -4.07 23.83 23.36
C HIS A 575 -5.22 24.79 23.64
N ASP A 576 -4.99 25.82 24.46
CA ASP A 576 -5.95 26.88 24.77
C ASP A 576 -5.91 27.98 23.69
N LEU A 577 -7.06 28.24 23.05
CA LEU A 577 -7.15 29.11 21.87
C LEU A 577 -7.05 30.62 22.16
N GLU A 578 -7.13 31.04 23.42
CA GLU A 578 -7.02 32.46 23.81
C GLU A 578 -5.58 32.81 24.25
N SER A 579 -4.98 31.94 25.07
CA SER A 579 -3.65 32.16 25.64
C SER A 579 -2.51 31.52 24.85
N GLY A 580 -2.80 30.50 24.03
CA GLY A 580 -1.81 29.67 23.35
C GLY A 580 -1.06 28.72 24.29
N GLU A 581 -1.54 28.48 25.53
CA GLU A 581 -0.93 27.50 26.44
C GLU A 581 -1.22 26.06 25.96
N GLU A 582 -0.18 25.24 25.84
CA GLU A 582 -0.28 23.82 25.55
C GLU A 582 -0.01 22.96 26.79
N ARG A 583 -0.75 21.85 26.92
CA ARG A 583 -0.61 20.86 27.99
C ARG A 583 -0.76 19.45 27.47
N THR A 584 0.31 18.65 27.56
CA THR A 584 0.22 17.19 27.41
C THR A 584 -0.55 16.61 28.59
N LEU A 585 -1.68 15.95 28.31
CA LEU A 585 -2.50 15.26 29.32
C LEU A 585 -2.09 13.79 29.48
N VAL A 586 -1.65 13.15 28.40
CA VAL A 586 -1.27 11.74 28.36
C VAL A 586 -0.08 11.58 27.42
N GLU A 587 1.03 11.01 27.91
CA GLU A 587 2.15 10.61 27.05
C GLU A 587 1.81 9.31 26.31
N GLY A 588 2.24 9.17 25.05
CA GLY A 588 1.91 8.03 24.21
C GLY A 588 3.01 7.53 23.28
N TRP A 589 3.16 6.21 23.27
CA TRP A 589 4.24 5.53 22.56
C TRP A 589 3.85 5.03 21.16
N ASP A 590 2.56 4.95 20.84
CA ASP A 590 2.02 4.55 19.52
C ASP A 590 0.87 5.46 19.03
N SER A 591 0.53 5.32 17.74
CA SER A 591 -0.54 6.09 17.09
C SER A 591 -1.94 5.53 17.32
N PHE A 592 -2.13 4.62 18.28
CA PHE A 592 -3.41 3.98 18.53
C PHE A 592 -4.13 4.69 19.67
N MET A 593 -4.73 5.84 19.35
CA MET A 593 -5.44 6.69 20.28
C MET A 593 -6.81 7.05 19.71
N HIS A 594 -7.87 6.91 20.51
CA HIS A 594 -9.21 7.41 20.18
C HIS A 594 -9.75 8.20 21.37
N TRP A 595 -10.25 9.42 21.17
CA TRP A 595 -10.79 10.23 22.29
C TRP A 595 -12.01 11.06 21.94
N ARG A 596 -12.73 11.47 22.99
CA ARG A 596 -13.82 12.44 22.95
C ARG A 596 -13.87 13.28 24.21
N TRP A 597 -14.01 14.59 24.02
CA TRP A 597 -14.40 15.55 25.05
C TRP A 597 -15.70 15.15 25.74
N SER A 598 -15.81 15.40 27.05
CA SER A 598 -17.08 15.44 27.74
C SER A 598 -17.90 16.67 27.28
N PRO A 599 -19.24 16.63 27.30
CA PRO A 599 -20.07 17.75 26.84
C PRO A 599 -19.90 19.06 27.63
N ASP A 600 -19.32 18.97 28.83
CA ASP A 600 -19.01 20.11 29.70
C ASP A 600 -17.57 20.61 29.58
N SER A 601 -16.80 20.10 28.61
CA SER A 601 -15.38 20.45 28.32
C SER A 601 -14.39 20.18 29.45
N ARG A 602 -14.79 19.56 30.58
CA ARG A 602 -13.91 19.35 31.75
C ARG A 602 -13.08 18.08 31.70
N TYR A 603 -13.50 17.08 30.91
CA TYR A 603 -12.84 15.78 30.83
C TYR A 603 -12.65 15.35 29.37
N ILE A 604 -11.68 14.46 29.16
CA ILE A 604 -11.57 13.68 27.93
C ILE A 604 -11.66 12.20 28.29
N ALA A 605 -12.54 11.46 27.60
CA ALA A 605 -12.51 10.01 27.59
C ALA A 605 -11.65 9.56 26.41
N TYR A 606 -10.67 8.69 26.66
CA TYR A 606 -9.77 8.19 25.62
C TYR A 606 -9.53 6.69 25.74
N SER A 607 -9.07 6.06 24.67
CA SER A 607 -8.56 4.68 24.66
C SER A 607 -7.23 4.60 23.93
N GLN A 608 -6.25 3.95 24.55
CA GLN A 608 -4.86 3.84 24.10
C GLN A 608 -4.32 2.43 24.36
N ASN A 609 -3.35 1.98 23.56
CA ASN A 609 -2.61 0.74 23.83
C ASN A 609 -1.60 0.91 24.99
N ASP A 610 -1.54 -0.08 25.88
CA ASP A 610 -0.37 -0.33 26.71
C ASP A 610 0.73 -1.11 25.95
N LEU A 611 1.90 -1.30 26.59
CA LEU A 611 3.02 -2.05 26.01
C LEU A 611 2.74 -3.55 25.80
N ASP A 612 1.68 -4.08 26.41
CA ASP A 612 1.18 -5.45 26.19
C ASP A 612 0.19 -5.52 25.00
N PHE A 613 -0.03 -4.40 24.30
CA PHE A 613 -0.96 -4.23 23.18
C PHE A 613 -2.43 -4.48 23.58
N SER A 614 -2.77 -4.12 24.82
CA SER A 614 -4.13 -4.08 25.34
C SER A 614 -4.64 -2.64 25.40
N ALA A 615 -5.80 -2.39 24.80
CA ALA A 615 -6.44 -1.07 24.83
C ALA A 615 -7.52 -0.98 25.91
N ASN A 616 -7.47 0.05 26.74
CA ASN A 616 -8.46 0.30 27.80
C ASN A 616 -9.06 1.70 27.64
N VAL A 617 -10.29 1.92 28.12
CA VAL A 617 -10.89 3.27 28.17
C VAL A 617 -10.55 3.94 29.51
N PHE A 618 -10.10 5.19 29.43
CA PHE A 618 -9.74 6.06 30.53
C PHE A 618 -10.56 7.36 30.47
N VAL A 619 -10.65 8.07 31.61
CA VAL A 619 -11.16 9.45 31.69
C VAL A 619 -10.13 10.29 32.43
N VAL A 620 -9.76 11.45 31.87
CA VAL A 620 -8.78 12.39 32.43
C VAL A 620 -9.35 13.81 32.50
N PRO A 621 -9.10 14.59 33.58
CA PRO A 621 -9.43 16.02 33.63
C PRO A 621 -8.57 16.84 32.67
N VAL A 622 -9.18 17.80 31.97
CA VAL A 622 -8.51 18.67 30.98
C VAL A 622 -7.56 19.68 31.63
N ASP A 623 -7.77 20.00 32.91
CA ASP A 623 -6.86 20.84 33.69
C ASP A 623 -5.59 20.09 34.16
N GLY A 624 -5.51 18.77 33.95
CA GLY A 624 -4.41 17.93 34.44
C GLY A 624 -4.33 17.83 35.97
N SER A 625 -5.43 18.10 36.67
CA SER A 625 -5.46 18.08 38.15
C SER A 625 -5.36 16.69 38.78
N GLU A 626 -5.77 15.64 38.06
CA GLU A 626 -5.76 14.25 38.52
C GLU A 626 -5.24 13.29 37.43
N GLU A 627 -4.73 12.13 37.86
CA GLU A 627 -4.25 11.04 36.99
C GLU A 627 -5.43 10.38 36.23
N PRO A 628 -5.23 9.89 34.99
CA PRO A 628 -6.27 9.21 34.22
C PRO A 628 -6.92 8.00 34.94
N ALA A 629 -8.24 8.03 35.08
CA ALA A 629 -9.00 6.96 35.70
C ALA A 629 -9.32 5.85 34.67
N ASN A 630 -8.71 4.66 34.81
CA ASN A 630 -9.04 3.49 33.98
C ASN A 630 -10.45 2.97 34.31
N ILE A 631 -11.36 3.14 33.35
CA ILE A 631 -12.79 2.84 33.41
C ILE A 631 -13.08 1.37 33.12
N THR A 632 -12.22 0.66 32.36
CA THR A 632 -12.59 -0.67 31.82
C THR A 632 -11.80 -1.86 32.35
N ARG A 633 -10.51 -1.68 32.66
CA ARG A 633 -9.60 -2.63 33.33
C ARG A 633 -9.69 -4.06 32.78
N HIS A 634 -9.46 -4.22 31.47
CA HIS A 634 -9.57 -5.49 30.77
C HIS A 634 -8.29 -5.85 29.99
N PRO A 635 -7.84 -7.11 29.96
CA PRO A 635 -6.66 -7.56 29.19
C PRO A 635 -6.97 -7.78 27.69
N ARG A 636 -7.98 -7.09 27.16
CA ARG A 636 -8.37 -7.08 25.75
C ARG A 636 -8.94 -5.69 25.44
N ASN A 637 -9.15 -5.41 24.17
CA ASN A 637 -9.31 -4.06 23.65
C ASN A 637 -10.71 -3.49 23.89
N ASP A 638 -10.75 -2.29 24.49
CA ASP A 638 -11.90 -1.42 24.68
C ASP A 638 -11.65 -0.09 23.94
N LEU A 639 -12.44 0.19 22.90
CA LEU A 639 -12.12 1.21 21.88
C LEU A 639 -13.28 2.18 21.62
N ASN A 640 -12.97 3.33 21.01
CA ASN A 640 -13.95 4.33 20.56
C ASN A 640 -14.93 4.79 21.66
N PRO A 641 -14.45 5.41 22.75
CA PRO A 641 -15.34 5.93 23.80
C PRO A 641 -16.27 7.04 23.27
N ARG A 642 -17.52 7.07 23.76
CA ARG A 642 -18.53 8.10 23.44
C ARG A 642 -19.36 8.49 24.66
N TRP A 643 -19.47 9.79 24.90
CA TRP A 643 -20.32 10.39 25.94
C TRP A 643 -21.76 10.55 25.48
N SER A 644 -22.72 10.44 26.42
CA SER A 644 -24.04 11.06 26.25
C SER A 644 -23.93 12.57 26.43
N GLU A 645 -24.86 13.34 25.85
CA GLU A 645 -24.87 14.82 25.87
C GLU A 645 -25.03 15.42 27.28
N ASP A 646 -25.42 14.61 28.26
CA ASP A 646 -25.47 14.98 29.68
C ASP A 646 -24.23 14.57 30.49
N GLY A 647 -23.24 13.92 29.86
CA GLY A 647 -22.00 13.45 30.50
C GLY A 647 -22.16 12.21 31.40
N ARG A 648 -23.38 11.68 31.59
CA ARG A 648 -23.67 10.66 32.62
C ARG A 648 -23.48 9.21 32.17
N LYS A 649 -23.19 8.96 30.89
CA LYS A 649 -22.96 7.62 30.31
C LYS A 649 -21.81 7.62 29.31
N LEU A 650 -21.02 6.54 29.34
CA LEU A 650 -20.08 6.19 28.28
C LEU A 650 -20.52 4.92 27.53
N THR A 651 -20.31 4.87 26.22
CA THR A 651 -20.30 3.64 25.41
C THR A 651 -18.94 3.43 24.75
N PHE A 652 -18.60 2.19 24.42
CA PHE A 652 -17.38 1.79 23.71
C PHE A 652 -17.57 0.42 23.07
N ILE A 653 -16.73 0.05 22.09
CA ILE A 653 -16.71 -1.31 21.54
C ILE A 653 -15.63 -2.15 22.23
N SER A 654 -15.88 -3.46 22.42
CA SER A 654 -14.94 -4.35 23.11
C SER A 654 -15.01 -5.80 22.63
N ASN A 655 -13.84 -6.45 22.53
CA ASN A 655 -13.71 -7.90 22.29
C ASN A 655 -13.50 -8.70 23.60
N ARG A 656 -14.00 -8.20 24.74
CA ARG A 656 -13.91 -8.87 26.05
C ARG A 656 -14.67 -10.20 26.16
N SER A 657 -15.67 -10.44 25.32
CA SER A 657 -16.52 -11.65 25.37
C SER A 657 -16.20 -12.72 24.30
N GLY A 658 -15.15 -12.52 23.51
CA GLY A 658 -14.81 -13.36 22.34
C GLY A 658 -14.07 -12.53 21.29
N GLU A 659 -13.76 -13.10 20.13
CA GLU A 659 -12.92 -12.41 19.12
C GLU A 659 -13.64 -11.22 18.45
N ASN A 660 -14.97 -11.21 18.47
CA ASN A 660 -15.78 -10.12 17.92
C ASN A 660 -15.82 -8.91 18.84
N TYR A 661 -15.76 -7.70 18.25
CA TYR A 661 -16.10 -6.47 18.93
C TYR A 661 -17.62 -6.33 19.04
N ASP A 662 -18.13 -6.15 20.26
CA ASP A 662 -19.52 -5.78 20.56
C ASP A 662 -19.56 -4.41 21.26
N LEU A 663 -20.73 -3.79 21.28
CA LEU A 663 -21.00 -2.54 21.99
C LEU A 663 -21.25 -2.79 23.48
N TYR A 664 -20.60 -2.00 24.33
CA TYR A 664 -20.75 -1.98 25.78
C TYR A 664 -21.09 -0.56 26.26
N ARG A 665 -21.64 -0.47 27.47
CA ARG A 665 -21.91 0.80 28.15
C ARG A 665 -21.50 0.75 29.62
N VAL A 666 -21.32 1.93 30.20
CA VAL A 666 -21.28 2.15 31.64
C VAL A 666 -21.95 3.49 31.97
N TYR A 667 -22.76 3.53 33.02
CA TYR A 667 -23.28 4.79 33.56
C TYR A 667 -22.25 5.35 34.52
N LEU A 668 -21.81 6.59 34.33
CA LEU A 668 -20.89 7.25 35.26
C LEU A 668 -21.63 7.86 36.45
N ASP A 669 -22.95 8.04 36.34
CA ASP A 669 -23.84 8.36 37.45
C ASP A 669 -24.50 7.08 38.01
N ALA A 670 -24.36 6.85 39.32
CA ALA A 670 -24.92 5.69 40.02
C ALA A 670 -26.46 5.71 40.16
N GLU A 671 -27.12 6.88 40.07
CA GLU A 671 -28.58 6.96 40.09
C GLU A 671 -29.20 6.28 38.85
N LEU A 672 -28.55 6.38 37.69
CA LEU A 672 -29.04 5.77 36.45
C LEU A 672 -29.02 4.24 36.48
N GLU A 673 -28.20 3.62 37.34
CA GLU A 673 -28.13 2.16 37.48
C GLU A 673 -29.32 1.55 38.22
N VAL A 674 -29.87 2.29 39.19
CA VAL A 674 -31.01 1.82 39.98
C VAL A 674 -32.35 2.06 39.27
N TYR A 675 -32.36 2.75 38.14
CA TYR A 675 -33.54 3.01 37.33
C TYR A 675 -34.07 1.73 36.67
N THR A 676 -35.37 1.49 36.78
CA THR A 676 -36.03 0.45 36.00
C THR A 676 -35.99 0.79 34.50
N PRO A 677 -36.18 -0.18 33.58
CA PRO A 677 -36.23 0.11 32.15
C PRO A 677 -37.28 1.16 31.74
N ARG A 678 -38.34 1.33 32.54
CA ARG A 678 -39.33 2.39 32.35
C ARG A 678 -38.81 3.77 32.73
N GLU A 679 -38.08 3.88 33.84
CA GLU A 679 -37.46 5.12 34.29
C GLU A 679 -36.33 5.54 33.34
N LEU A 680 -35.49 4.59 32.91
CA LEU A 680 -34.51 4.82 31.83
C LEU A 680 -35.19 5.31 30.54
N THR A 681 -36.30 4.69 30.10
CA THR A 681 -37.05 5.15 28.91
C THR A 681 -37.61 6.57 29.06
N THR A 682 -37.94 7.01 30.29
CA THR A 682 -38.35 8.39 30.55
C THR A 682 -37.15 9.32 30.58
N TYR A 683 -36.07 8.97 31.28
CA TYR A 683 -34.82 9.73 31.31
C TYR A 683 -34.27 9.96 29.90
N TYR A 684 -34.12 8.91 29.09
CA TYR A 684 -33.63 9.01 27.71
C TYR A 684 -34.52 9.87 26.79
N ARG A 685 -35.84 9.92 27.06
CA ARG A 685 -36.73 10.84 26.34
C ARG A 685 -36.49 12.28 26.76
N ASN A 686 -36.42 12.54 28.07
CA ASN A 686 -36.20 13.87 28.60
C ASN A 686 -34.83 14.41 28.17
N ALA A 687 -33.77 13.60 28.26
CA ALA A 687 -32.42 13.95 27.81
C ALA A 687 -32.38 14.29 26.31
N ARG A 688 -33.17 13.60 25.47
CA ARG A 688 -33.31 13.95 24.05
C ARG A 688 -34.09 15.26 23.85
N GLU A 689 -35.17 15.48 24.59
CA GLU A 689 -35.94 16.73 24.55
C GLU A 689 -35.06 17.92 25.04
N GLU A 690 -34.24 17.73 26.07
CA GLU A 690 -33.28 18.72 26.56
C GLU A 690 -32.17 18.98 25.54
N ALA A 691 -31.56 17.95 24.96
CA ALA A 691 -30.55 18.10 23.91
C ALA A 691 -31.08 18.79 22.65
N GLN A 692 -32.34 18.55 22.26
CA GLN A 692 -33.00 19.24 21.14
C GLN A 692 -33.32 20.72 21.43
N ASN A 693 -33.32 21.14 22.71
CA ASN A 693 -33.57 22.51 23.12
C ASN A 693 -32.28 23.27 23.51
N ARG A 694 -31.09 22.64 23.43
CA ARG A 694 -29.81 23.33 23.61
C ARG A 694 -29.41 24.02 22.31
N SER A 695 -29.22 25.34 22.37
CA SER A 695 -28.49 26.08 21.33
C SER A 695 -26.98 25.77 21.42
N PRO A 696 -26.22 25.90 20.32
CA PRO A 696 -24.76 25.91 20.38
C PRO A 696 -24.25 26.98 21.37
N LEU A 697 -23.16 26.67 22.09
CA LEU A 697 -22.56 27.62 23.02
C LEU A 697 -21.89 28.76 22.23
N PRO A 698 -22.24 30.04 22.46
CA PRO A 698 -21.55 31.15 21.81
C PRO A 698 -20.14 31.31 22.40
N VAL A 699 -19.14 31.41 21.52
CA VAL A 699 -17.74 31.65 21.90
C VAL A 699 -17.49 33.16 21.96
N THR A 700 -16.81 33.59 23.03
CA THR A 700 -16.49 34.99 23.44
C THR A 700 -17.61 35.78 24.15
N GLU A 701 -17.24 36.37 25.28
CA GLU A 701 -18.12 37.18 26.15
C GLU A 701 -18.57 38.48 25.50
N SER A 702 -19.79 38.92 25.84
CA SER A 702 -20.04 40.35 26.04
C SER A 702 -19.64 40.71 27.48
N GLU A 703 -18.83 41.74 27.67
CA GLU A 703 -18.41 42.20 29.01
C GLU A 703 -19.65 42.62 29.84
N GLY A 704 -20.19 41.76 30.71
CA GLY A 704 -21.24 42.22 31.63
C GLY A 704 -22.09 41.23 32.44
N GLU A 705 -22.21 39.95 32.07
CA GLU A 705 -23.11 39.01 32.79
C GLU A 705 -22.36 38.09 33.76
N GLU A 706 -22.78 38.09 35.04
CA GLU A 706 -22.22 37.21 36.07
C GLU A 706 -22.57 35.74 35.79
N ASP A 707 -21.56 34.86 35.76
CA ASP A 707 -21.67 33.40 35.66
C ASP A 707 -22.85 32.83 36.48
N SER A 708 -23.92 32.44 35.80
CA SER A 708 -24.88 31.49 36.37
C SER A 708 -24.24 30.10 36.31
N ALA A 709 -23.49 29.76 37.36
CA ALA A 709 -22.79 28.48 37.48
C ALA A 709 -23.69 27.28 37.05
N PRO A 710 -23.14 26.28 36.32
CA PRO A 710 -23.92 25.15 35.83
C PRO A 710 -24.74 24.46 36.93
N GLN A 711 -26.02 24.22 36.67
CA GLN A 711 -26.91 23.55 37.62
C GLN A 711 -26.46 22.11 37.86
N ASP A 712 -26.18 21.77 39.13
CA ASP A 712 -25.97 20.42 39.68
C ASP A 712 -25.36 19.39 38.70
N VAL A 713 -24.09 19.57 38.32
CA VAL A 713 -23.37 18.51 37.60
C VAL A 713 -23.05 17.37 38.58
N ALA A 714 -23.61 16.19 38.31
CA ALA A 714 -23.41 15.00 39.14
C ALA A 714 -21.92 14.62 39.24
N GLU A 715 -21.49 14.20 40.43
CA GLU A 715 -20.13 13.70 40.69
C GLU A 715 -19.94 12.35 39.98
N LEU A 716 -18.99 12.25 39.05
CA LEU A 716 -18.81 11.05 38.22
C LEU A 716 -18.14 9.90 39.01
N GLU A 717 -18.78 8.74 39.09
CA GLU A 717 -18.24 7.56 39.78
C GLU A 717 -17.25 6.77 38.91
N LEU A 718 -16.06 7.33 38.68
CA LEU A 718 -15.03 6.75 37.81
C LEU A 718 -14.37 5.48 38.39
N GLU A 719 -13.99 5.46 39.67
CA GLU A 719 -13.11 4.42 40.25
C GLU A 719 -13.67 2.99 40.14
N ASN A 720 -14.99 2.83 40.33
CA ASN A 720 -15.67 1.53 40.32
C ASN A 720 -16.40 1.23 38.99
N ALA A 721 -16.29 2.09 37.98
CA ALA A 721 -16.99 1.94 36.69
C ALA A 721 -16.73 0.58 36.01
N TRP A 722 -15.52 0.03 36.11
CA TRP A 722 -15.15 -1.26 35.52
C TRP A 722 -15.99 -2.46 36.01
N ARG A 723 -16.59 -2.36 37.20
CA ARG A 723 -17.50 -3.39 37.76
C ARG A 723 -18.93 -3.30 37.24
N ARG A 724 -19.24 -2.21 36.55
CA ARG A 724 -20.59 -1.74 36.18
C ARG A 724 -20.82 -1.76 34.67
N ILE A 725 -19.88 -2.32 33.91
CA ILE A 725 -19.93 -2.42 32.45
C ILE A 725 -20.95 -3.47 32.02
N GLU A 726 -21.86 -3.05 31.14
CA GLU A 726 -22.91 -3.90 30.56
C GLU A 726 -22.70 -4.10 29.07
N ARG A 727 -22.84 -5.35 28.60
CA ARG A 727 -22.88 -5.70 27.18
C ARG A 727 -24.22 -5.30 26.59
N VAL A 728 -24.22 -4.46 25.56
CA VAL A 728 -25.43 -3.98 24.87
C VAL A 728 -25.79 -4.89 23.69
N THR A 729 -24.80 -5.28 22.89
CA THR A 729 -25.01 -6.14 21.71
C THR A 729 -24.32 -7.49 21.86
N ALA A 730 -24.86 -8.50 21.17
CA ALA A 730 -24.22 -9.81 21.04
C ALA A 730 -24.31 -10.27 19.59
N SER A 731 -23.26 -10.00 18.82
CA SER A 731 -23.19 -10.19 17.38
C SER A 731 -22.15 -11.24 16.97
N PRO A 732 -22.44 -12.09 15.96
CA PRO A 732 -21.43 -12.92 15.31
C PRO A 732 -20.55 -12.12 14.33
N ALA A 733 -20.90 -10.87 14.00
CA ALA A 733 -20.09 -9.96 13.19
C ALA A 733 -19.46 -8.86 14.07
N HIS A 734 -18.21 -8.50 13.80
CA HIS A 734 -17.53 -7.37 14.43
C HIS A 734 -18.33 -6.08 14.24
N GLN A 735 -18.49 -5.32 15.32
CA GLN A 735 -19.04 -3.97 15.28
C GLN A 735 -17.90 -2.97 15.22
N THR A 736 -17.92 -2.11 14.20
CA THR A 736 -16.94 -1.05 13.99
C THR A 736 -17.63 0.31 13.98
N ALA A 737 -16.88 1.33 14.40
CA ALA A 737 -17.41 2.61 14.88
C ALA A 737 -18.37 2.48 16.08
N ASN A 738 -18.50 3.58 16.82
CA ASN A 738 -19.43 3.75 17.92
C ASN A 738 -19.90 5.19 17.87
N GLU A 739 -21.18 5.40 17.59
CA GLU A 739 -21.85 6.70 17.62
C GLU A 739 -23.16 6.59 18.39
N MET A 740 -23.63 7.69 18.99
CA MET A 740 -24.79 7.68 19.89
C MET A 740 -25.62 8.96 19.70
N SER A 741 -26.95 8.85 19.72
CA SER A 741 -27.83 10.04 19.68
C SER A 741 -27.52 10.98 20.85
N PRO A 742 -27.71 12.31 20.72
CA PRO A 742 -27.43 13.25 21.81
C PRO A 742 -28.12 12.86 23.12
N GLY A 743 -29.42 12.54 23.06
CA GLY A 743 -30.18 12.06 24.22
C GLY A 743 -29.79 10.66 24.74
N GLY A 744 -28.77 10.00 24.17
CA GLY A 744 -28.27 8.70 24.58
C GLY A 744 -29.20 7.50 24.29
N ASP A 745 -30.33 7.73 23.61
CA ASP A 745 -31.43 6.76 23.46
C ASP A 745 -31.23 5.77 22.30
N ARG A 746 -30.27 6.03 21.40
CA ARG A 746 -29.91 5.21 20.24
C ARG A 746 -28.40 5.12 20.02
N TYR A 747 -27.97 4.01 19.43
CA TYR A 747 -26.60 3.76 19.01
C TYR A 747 -26.54 3.51 17.50
N VAL A 748 -25.44 3.92 16.87
CA VAL A 748 -25.11 3.62 15.47
C VAL A 748 -23.73 2.98 15.39
N PHE A 749 -23.64 1.93 14.60
CA PHE A 749 -22.41 1.17 14.35
C PHE A 749 -22.50 0.48 12.98
N ASN A 750 -21.35 0.20 12.37
CA ASN A 750 -21.26 -0.69 11.22
C ASN A 750 -21.18 -2.15 11.73
N ALA A 751 -21.93 -3.06 11.09
CA ALA A 751 -22.05 -4.46 11.52
C ALA A 751 -21.61 -5.44 10.42
N GLY A 752 -20.47 -5.14 9.77
CA GLY A 752 -19.93 -5.92 8.66
C GLY A 752 -20.92 -6.03 7.50
N SER A 753 -21.24 -7.25 7.06
CA SER A 753 -22.15 -7.51 5.93
C SER A 753 -23.61 -7.03 6.13
N ASP A 754 -24.04 -6.76 7.37
CA ASP A 754 -25.32 -6.11 7.65
C ASP A 754 -25.30 -4.61 7.29
N GLY A 755 -24.12 -3.99 7.22
CA GLY A 755 -23.88 -2.58 6.94
C GLY A 755 -24.18 -1.66 8.13
N LEU A 756 -24.48 -0.39 7.84
CA LEU A 756 -24.73 0.65 8.85
C LEU A 756 -26.08 0.46 9.54
N VAL A 757 -26.04 0.29 10.87
CA VAL A 757 -27.19 -0.06 11.70
C VAL A 757 -27.41 0.98 12.80
N ALA A 758 -28.66 1.38 12.99
CA ALA A 758 -29.14 2.08 14.18
C ALA A 758 -29.92 1.13 15.08
N MET A 759 -29.87 1.34 16.40
CA MET A 759 -30.52 0.50 17.41
C MET A 759 -30.85 1.33 18.65
N ASN A 760 -31.90 0.98 19.40
CA ASN A 760 -32.21 1.63 20.68
C ASN A 760 -31.22 1.23 21.78
N TRP A 761 -31.17 2.04 22.84
CA TRP A 761 -30.30 1.88 24.00
C TRP A 761 -30.40 0.51 24.71
N ASP A 762 -31.52 -0.19 24.56
CA ASP A 762 -31.87 -1.47 25.18
C ASP A 762 -31.63 -2.71 24.28
N GLY A 763 -31.06 -2.50 23.08
CA GLY A 763 -30.87 -3.56 22.09
C GLY A 763 -32.06 -3.77 21.13
N SER A 764 -33.15 -3.02 21.30
CA SER A 764 -34.35 -3.15 20.45
C SER A 764 -34.27 -2.34 19.16
N GLN A 765 -35.19 -2.64 18.23
CA GLN A 765 -35.40 -1.90 16.97
C GLN A 765 -34.16 -1.76 16.07
N ARG A 766 -33.26 -2.76 16.07
CA ARG A 766 -32.11 -2.86 15.16
C ARG A 766 -32.55 -2.70 13.70
N THR A 767 -32.21 -1.56 13.09
CA THR A 767 -32.67 -1.12 11.77
C THR A 767 -31.47 -0.69 10.93
N ARG A 768 -31.36 -1.18 9.69
CA ARG A 768 -30.30 -0.73 8.77
C ARG A 768 -30.68 0.66 8.22
N ILE A 769 -29.79 1.64 8.40
CA ILE A 769 -29.99 3.03 7.96
C ILE A 769 -29.12 3.41 6.77
N GLY A 770 -28.16 2.57 6.37
CA GLY A 770 -27.24 2.83 5.26
C GLY A 770 -27.09 1.65 4.26
N PRO A 771 -26.01 1.65 3.47
CA PRO A 771 -25.73 0.62 2.47
C PRO A 771 -25.37 -0.73 3.12
N ARG A 772 -25.46 -1.81 2.35
CA ARG A 772 -24.81 -3.10 2.65
C ARG A 772 -23.38 -3.10 2.10
N ALA A 773 -22.53 -2.27 2.69
CA ALA A 773 -21.12 -2.16 2.35
C ALA A 773 -20.39 -1.71 3.61
N ASP A 774 -19.09 -1.97 3.68
CA ASP A 774 -18.28 -1.46 4.77
C ASP A 774 -18.26 0.08 4.73
N VAL A 775 -18.54 0.66 5.89
CA VAL A 775 -18.51 2.10 6.11
C VAL A 775 -17.09 2.48 6.52
N GLN A 776 -16.47 3.33 5.70
CA GLN A 776 -15.07 3.74 5.79
C GLN A 776 -14.89 4.90 6.78
N HIS A 777 -15.89 5.77 6.86
CA HIS A 777 -15.97 6.92 7.78
C HIS A 777 -17.39 7.06 8.31
N LEU A 778 -17.55 7.47 9.56
CA LEU A 778 -18.85 7.67 10.22
C LEU A 778 -18.77 8.88 11.16
N ASN A 779 -19.72 9.79 11.04
CA ASN A 779 -19.90 10.93 11.94
C ASN A 779 -21.40 11.21 12.15
N ILE A 780 -21.76 11.95 13.20
CA ILE A 780 -23.14 12.32 13.52
C ILE A 780 -23.24 13.81 13.90
N THR A 781 -24.37 14.42 13.54
CA THR A 781 -24.70 15.79 13.93
C THR A 781 -26.20 15.85 14.19
N GLY A 782 -26.62 16.11 15.44
CA GLY A 782 -28.02 16.02 15.84
C GLY A 782 -28.64 14.64 15.56
N GLU A 783 -29.63 14.58 14.66
CA GLU A 783 -30.22 13.31 14.20
C GLU A 783 -29.70 12.82 12.83
N GLN A 784 -28.75 13.53 12.21
CA GLN A 784 -28.16 13.16 10.92
C GLN A 784 -26.92 12.28 11.13
N VAL A 785 -26.75 11.32 10.23
CA VAL A 785 -25.62 10.38 10.19
C VAL A 785 -24.93 10.54 8.84
N VAL A 786 -23.68 11.00 8.88
CA VAL A 786 -22.81 11.12 7.72
C VAL A 786 -21.94 9.87 7.64
N TYR A 787 -21.91 9.22 6.48
CA TYR A 787 -21.10 8.03 6.28
C TYR A 787 -20.43 8.04 4.90
N ILE A 788 -19.29 7.36 4.79
CA ILE A 788 -18.62 7.11 3.51
C ILE A 788 -18.63 5.62 3.20
N ALA A 789 -19.04 5.27 1.99
CA ALA A 789 -18.96 3.91 1.47
C ALA A 789 -18.60 3.93 -0.01
N ASN A 790 -17.56 3.20 -0.40
CA ASN A 790 -16.99 3.22 -1.76
C ASN A 790 -16.60 4.65 -2.21
N GLY A 791 -15.99 5.42 -1.30
CA GLY A 791 -15.53 6.79 -1.53
C GLY A 791 -16.63 7.82 -1.82
N ARG A 792 -17.89 7.50 -1.48
CA ARG A 792 -19.06 8.37 -1.65
C ARG A 792 -19.68 8.73 -0.31
N VAL A 793 -19.94 10.02 -0.11
CA VAL A 793 -20.67 10.54 1.07
C VAL A 793 -22.16 10.26 0.93
N GLY A 794 -22.73 9.59 1.94
CA GLY A 794 -24.16 9.47 2.14
C GLY A 794 -24.59 10.09 3.47
N VAL A 795 -25.81 10.60 3.50
CA VAL A 795 -26.46 11.13 4.70
C VAL A 795 -27.74 10.33 4.97
N ALA A 796 -27.87 9.83 6.18
CA ALA A 796 -29.05 9.14 6.70
C ALA A 796 -29.55 9.82 7.99
N ASN A 797 -30.70 9.40 8.51
CA ASN A 797 -31.24 9.88 9.79
C ASN A 797 -31.30 8.74 10.82
N LEU A 798 -31.00 9.04 12.09
CA LEU A 798 -30.98 8.09 13.22
C LEU A 798 -32.29 7.31 13.43
N SER A 799 -33.42 7.84 12.99
CA SER A 799 -34.73 7.17 13.05
C SER A 799 -34.92 6.10 11.98
N GLY A 800 -34.06 6.04 10.95
CA GLY A 800 -34.26 5.23 9.76
C GLY A 800 -35.41 5.68 8.85
N SER A 801 -35.95 6.89 9.05
CA SER A 801 -36.95 7.46 8.14
C SER A 801 -36.29 8.05 6.89
N GLY A 802 -36.84 7.71 5.72
CA GLY A 802 -36.33 8.18 4.42
C GLY A 802 -35.27 7.27 3.80
N SER A 803 -35.01 7.46 2.51
CA SER A 803 -33.88 6.83 1.83
C SER A 803 -32.60 7.64 2.12
N PRO A 804 -31.41 7.01 2.24
CA PRO A 804 -30.16 7.75 2.35
C PRO A 804 -29.95 8.66 1.14
N ARG A 805 -29.62 9.93 1.37
CA ARG A 805 -29.32 10.90 0.32
C ARG A 805 -27.82 10.91 0.04
N TYR A 806 -27.45 10.98 -1.23
CA TYR A 806 -26.05 11.14 -1.64
C TYR A 806 -25.84 12.58 -2.09
N LEU A 807 -24.75 13.19 -1.65
CA LEU A 807 -24.35 14.55 -2.04
C LEU A 807 -23.67 14.49 -3.42
N ASP A 808 -24.16 15.25 -4.39
CA ASP A 808 -23.48 15.38 -5.70
C ASP A 808 -22.24 16.28 -5.58
N ILE A 809 -21.08 15.65 -5.45
CA ILE A 809 -19.79 16.34 -5.39
C ILE A 809 -19.27 16.44 -6.83
N SER A 810 -19.34 17.63 -7.43
CA SER A 810 -19.16 17.82 -8.87
C SER A 810 -18.00 18.77 -9.20
N ASP A 811 -16.79 18.37 -8.84
CA ASP A 811 -15.54 19.06 -9.23
C ASP A 811 -14.55 18.15 -9.98
N ARG A 812 -13.59 18.77 -10.69
CA ARG A 812 -12.52 18.14 -11.45
C ARG A 812 -11.16 18.68 -11.03
N LEU A 813 -10.41 17.87 -10.30
CA LEU A 813 -9.07 18.18 -9.86
C LEU A 813 -8.04 18.00 -10.98
N ARG A 814 -7.22 19.03 -11.23
CA ARG A 814 -5.96 18.92 -11.98
C ARG A 814 -4.84 18.55 -11.00
N ILE A 815 -4.28 17.37 -11.17
CA ILE A 815 -3.19 16.84 -10.34
C ILE A 815 -1.90 16.98 -11.14
N ASP A 816 -0.93 17.76 -10.68
CA ASP A 816 0.44 17.66 -11.18
C ASP A 816 1.07 16.37 -10.65
N LEU A 817 1.58 15.54 -11.56
CA LEU A 817 2.07 14.20 -11.25
C LEU A 817 3.41 14.23 -10.49
N ARG A 818 4.23 15.27 -10.71
CA ARG A 818 5.53 15.42 -10.06
C ARG A 818 5.38 15.91 -8.63
N GLU A 819 4.61 16.98 -8.43
CA GLU A 819 4.34 17.50 -7.09
C GLU A 819 3.64 16.46 -6.21
N GLN A 820 2.72 15.67 -6.80
CA GLN A 820 2.15 14.52 -6.10
C GLN A 820 3.18 13.41 -5.79
N ALA A 821 4.12 13.14 -6.69
CA ALA A 821 5.16 12.14 -6.42
C ALA A 821 6.08 12.56 -5.27
N LEU A 822 6.40 13.86 -5.17
CA LEU A 822 7.15 14.44 -4.05
C LEU A 822 6.36 14.39 -2.75
N GLN A 823 5.13 14.92 -2.70
CA GLN A 823 4.33 14.91 -1.46
C GLN A 823 4.23 13.49 -0.88
N LYS A 824 3.84 12.51 -1.70
CA LYS A 824 3.63 11.14 -1.19
C LYS A 824 4.94 10.43 -0.82
N PHE A 825 6.07 10.86 -1.39
CA PHE A 825 7.40 10.41 -0.97
C PHE A 825 7.78 10.99 0.39
N HIS A 826 7.62 12.31 0.59
CA HIS A 826 7.87 12.95 1.87
C HIS A 826 6.93 12.41 2.96
N GLU A 827 5.64 12.17 2.64
CA GLU A 827 4.69 11.51 3.53
C GLU A 827 5.20 10.10 3.94
N ALA A 828 5.60 9.27 2.97
CA ALA A 828 6.14 7.94 3.27
C ALA A 828 7.41 7.99 4.13
N ALA A 829 8.32 8.92 3.84
CA ALA A 829 9.56 9.11 4.58
C ALA A 829 9.32 9.63 6.01
N ARG A 830 8.42 10.61 6.19
CA ARG A 830 7.99 11.17 7.48
C ARG A 830 7.35 10.11 8.36
N VAL A 831 6.45 9.32 7.77
CA VAL A 831 5.76 8.22 8.44
C VAL A 831 6.72 7.12 8.92
N ILE A 832 7.76 6.79 8.14
CA ILE A 832 8.83 5.85 8.54
C ILE A 832 9.73 6.45 9.62
N GLY A 833 10.22 7.68 9.43
CA GLY A 833 11.08 8.38 10.39
C GLY A 833 10.42 8.49 11.77
N GLU A 834 9.10 8.77 11.80
CA GLU A 834 8.32 8.77 13.02
C GLU A 834 8.16 7.37 13.62
N ASN A 835 7.82 6.33 12.84
CA ASN A 835 7.30 5.05 13.38
C ASN A 835 8.29 3.89 13.41
N PHE A 836 9.51 4.03 12.88
CA PHE A 836 10.47 2.92 12.83
C PHE A 836 10.79 2.36 14.23
N TYR A 837 10.96 1.03 14.31
CA TYR A 837 11.13 0.30 15.58
C TYR A 837 12.36 0.73 16.40
N ARG A 838 13.34 1.35 15.73
CA ARG A 838 14.52 1.96 16.32
C ARG A 838 14.49 3.47 16.10
N THR A 839 14.42 4.24 17.18
CA THR A 839 14.39 5.72 17.13
C THR A 839 15.68 6.34 16.61
N ASP A 840 16.77 5.59 16.51
CA ASP A 840 18.04 6.05 15.92
C ASP A 840 18.13 5.80 14.41
N LEU A 841 17.10 5.20 13.78
CA LEU A 841 17.06 4.88 12.34
C LEU A 841 18.34 4.16 11.87
N LYS A 842 18.88 3.29 12.75
CA LYS A 842 20.17 2.57 12.61
C LYS A 842 21.41 3.47 12.39
N GLY A 843 21.31 4.76 12.73
CA GLY A 843 22.41 5.73 12.66
C GLY A 843 22.41 6.61 11.41
N LEU A 844 21.38 6.52 10.56
CA LEU A 844 21.23 7.36 9.37
C LEU A 844 20.84 8.80 9.72
N ASP A 845 21.40 9.77 9.00
CA ASP A 845 20.81 11.12 8.90
C ASP A 845 19.61 11.04 7.94
N TRP A 846 18.46 10.60 8.47
CA TRP A 846 17.28 10.33 7.67
C TRP A 846 16.81 11.55 6.87
N SER A 847 16.89 12.75 7.43
CA SER A 847 16.65 14.01 6.72
C SER A 847 17.53 14.15 5.49
N SER A 848 18.86 14.04 5.65
CA SER A 848 19.81 14.21 4.54
C SER A 848 19.66 13.12 3.47
N VAL A 849 19.30 11.89 3.85
CA VAL A 849 19.05 10.81 2.89
C VAL A 849 17.73 11.04 2.15
N VAL A 850 16.67 11.48 2.83
CA VAL A 850 15.36 11.76 2.20
C VAL A 850 15.47 12.91 1.20
N ASP A 851 16.13 14.02 1.54
CA ASP A 851 16.34 15.17 0.64
C ASP A 851 17.09 14.77 -0.64
N ASP A 852 18.06 13.89 -0.51
CA ASP A 852 18.88 13.38 -1.60
C ASP A 852 18.07 12.47 -2.53
N TYR A 853 17.32 11.49 -2.00
CA TYR A 853 16.40 10.67 -2.79
C TYR A 853 15.23 11.47 -3.39
N ALA A 854 14.79 12.58 -2.77
CA ALA A 854 13.76 13.46 -3.34
C ALA A 854 14.19 14.06 -4.69
N THR A 855 15.49 14.26 -4.93
CA THR A 855 16.02 14.72 -6.23
C THR A 855 15.69 13.73 -7.36
N LEU A 856 15.73 12.43 -7.08
CA LEU A 856 15.31 11.38 -7.99
C LEU A 856 13.79 11.37 -8.17
N ILE A 857 13.02 11.50 -7.09
CA ILE A 857 11.55 11.50 -7.15
C ILE A 857 11.01 12.65 -8.01
N HIS A 858 11.64 13.83 -7.95
CA HIS A 858 11.30 14.97 -8.82
C HIS A 858 11.47 14.63 -10.33
N GLY A 859 12.38 13.72 -10.68
CA GLY A 859 12.54 13.25 -12.07
C GLY A 859 11.57 12.13 -12.48
N ALA A 860 10.98 11.41 -11.52
CA ALA A 860 10.08 10.30 -11.77
C ALA A 860 8.77 10.74 -12.43
N ARG A 861 8.29 9.96 -13.40
CA ARG A 861 7.06 10.23 -14.16
C ARG A 861 6.05 9.09 -14.09
N THR A 862 6.49 7.84 -13.97
CA THR A 862 5.58 6.68 -13.86
C THR A 862 5.52 6.10 -12.44
N PRO A 863 4.42 5.40 -12.07
CA PRO A 863 4.35 4.72 -10.79
C PRO A 863 5.43 3.65 -10.57
N SER A 864 5.99 3.07 -11.65
CA SER A 864 7.16 2.18 -11.58
C SER A 864 8.43 2.93 -11.18
N GLU A 865 8.69 4.10 -11.78
CA GLU A 865 9.84 4.95 -11.43
C GLU A 865 9.77 5.40 -9.98
N PHE A 866 8.61 5.89 -9.54
CA PHE A 866 8.37 6.24 -8.14
C PHE A 866 8.62 5.06 -7.20
N SER A 867 8.07 3.88 -7.50
CA SER A 867 8.17 2.72 -6.60
C SER A 867 9.60 2.19 -6.52
N ASP A 868 10.34 2.18 -7.63
CA ASP A 868 11.76 1.81 -7.68
C ASP A 868 12.59 2.73 -6.77
N ILE A 869 12.51 4.05 -6.98
CA ILE A 869 13.26 5.03 -6.17
C ILE A 869 12.85 4.97 -4.69
N ALA A 870 11.54 4.88 -4.40
CA ALA A 870 11.05 4.83 -3.02
C ALA A 870 11.51 3.56 -2.29
N ASN A 871 11.54 2.39 -2.96
CA ASN A 871 12.03 1.15 -2.34
C ASN A 871 13.55 1.20 -2.06
N ARG A 872 14.34 1.88 -2.90
CA ARG A 872 15.77 2.12 -2.62
C ARG A 872 15.99 2.92 -1.33
N LEU A 873 15.23 4.00 -1.10
CA LEU A 873 15.25 4.73 0.19
C LEU A 873 14.91 3.80 1.37
N MET A 874 13.88 2.96 1.21
CA MET A 874 13.49 2.01 2.26
C MET A 874 14.59 0.96 2.54
N GLY A 875 15.41 0.66 1.53
CA GLY A 875 16.55 -0.25 1.63
C GLY A 875 17.71 0.25 2.49
N GLU A 876 17.90 1.56 2.62
CA GLU A 876 18.93 2.19 3.47
C GLU A 876 18.80 1.78 4.95
N LEU A 877 17.56 1.55 5.42
CA LEU A 877 17.29 1.07 6.78
C LEU A 877 17.69 -0.39 6.98
N ALA A 878 18.13 -1.10 5.94
CA ALA A 878 18.61 -2.49 5.97
C ALA A 878 17.69 -3.42 6.79
N ALA A 879 16.37 -3.27 6.63
CA ALA A 879 15.37 -3.84 7.55
C ALA A 879 14.35 -4.74 6.83
N SER A 880 13.90 -5.78 7.53
CA SER A 880 12.78 -6.60 7.10
C SER A 880 11.45 -5.82 7.18
N HIS A 881 10.41 -6.34 6.50
CA HIS A 881 9.08 -5.73 6.48
C HIS A 881 9.05 -4.26 6.00
N MET A 882 10.00 -3.88 5.14
CA MET A 882 10.03 -2.59 4.44
C MET A 882 9.35 -2.67 3.06
N GLY A 883 9.04 -1.51 2.49
CA GLY A 883 8.72 -1.36 1.07
C GLY A 883 7.53 -0.45 0.76
N VAL A 884 7.48 0.05 -0.47
CA VAL A 884 6.40 0.87 -1.03
C VAL A 884 5.79 0.16 -2.23
N SER A 885 4.46 0.04 -2.24
CA SER A 885 3.70 -0.59 -3.32
C SER A 885 2.65 0.36 -3.86
N ASN A 886 2.70 0.64 -5.17
CA ASN A 886 1.68 1.40 -5.87
C ASN A 886 0.67 0.43 -6.52
N PRO A 887 -0.65 0.70 -6.48
CA PRO A 887 -1.64 -0.12 -7.19
C PRO A 887 -1.42 -0.16 -8.72
N GLY A 888 -0.72 0.84 -9.26
CA GLY A 888 -0.31 0.92 -10.65
C GLY A 888 -1.46 1.23 -11.63
N PRO A 889 -1.12 1.59 -12.87
CA PRO A 889 -2.11 1.73 -13.93
C PRO A 889 -2.59 0.34 -14.38
N VAL A 890 -3.89 0.07 -14.24
CA VAL A 890 -4.48 -1.23 -14.64
C VAL A 890 -4.85 -1.19 -16.12
N SER A 891 -4.24 -2.05 -16.94
CA SER A 891 -4.63 -2.22 -18.35
C SER A 891 -6.07 -2.72 -18.46
N ALA A 892 -6.85 -2.12 -19.36
CA ALA A 892 -8.17 -2.64 -19.73
C ALA A 892 -8.11 -4.02 -20.45
N LEU A 893 -6.90 -4.44 -20.87
CA LEU A 893 -6.64 -5.73 -21.51
C LEU A 893 -6.30 -6.87 -20.52
N ARG A 894 -6.24 -6.57 -19.21
CA ARG A 894 -5.78 -7.52 -18.18
C ARG A 894 -6.77 -8.67 -17.99
N GLU A 895 -6.47 -9.80 -18.63
CA GLU A 895 -7.28 -11.02 -18.58
C GLU A 895 -6.49 -12.18 -17.93
N PRO A 896 -6.81 -12.59 -16.68
CA PRO A 896 -6.24 -13.78 -16.06
C PRO A 896 -6.53 -15.07 -16.86
N SER A 897 -5.63 -16.04 -16.81
CA SER A 897 -5.77 -17.29 -17.58
C SER A 897 -6.28 -18.45 -16.73
N GLY A 898 -7.29 -19.14 -17.26
CA GLY A 898 -7.78 -20.41 -16.73
C GLY A 898 -6.72 -21.51 -16.83
N ARG A 899 -6.72 -22.42 -15.85
CA ARG A 899 -5.81 -23.58 -15.79
C ARG A 899 -6.59 -24.86 -15.62
N LEU A 900 -6.12 -25.95 -16.25
CA LEU A 900 -6.73 -27.28 -16.14
C LEU A 900 -6.20 -28.11 -14.96
N ALA A 901 -5.26 -27.56 -14.18
CA ALA A 901 -4.53 -28.25 -13.11
C ALA A 901 -3.80 -29.52 -13.60
N ILE A 902 -2.95 -29.32 -14.62
CA ILE A 902 -2.05 -30.30 -15.21
C ILE A 902 -0.66 -29.68 -15.37
N GLU A 903 0.34 -30.52 -15.54
CA GLU A 903 1.62 -30.15 -16.16
C GLU A 903 1.65 -30.79 -17.56
N HIS A 904 2.29 -30.13 -18.51
CA HIS A 904 2.25 -30.53 -19.91
C HIS A 904 3.52 -30.19 -20.69
N GLU A 905 3.72 -30.89 -21.80
CA GLU A 905 4.71 -30.57 -22.82
C GLU A 905 4.02 -30.34 -24.18
N LYS A 906 4.49 -29.36 -24.95
CA LYS A 906 3.98 -29.09 -26.30
C LYS A 906 4.58 -30.10 -27.29
N ILE A 907 3.73 -30.74 -28.10
CA ILE A 907 4.15 -31.74 -29.08
C ILE A 907 3.48 -31.53 -30.43
N VAL A 908 4.10 -32.09 -31.48
CA VAL A 908 3.46 -32.30 -32.78
C VAL A 908 3.04 -33.76 -32.87
N SER A 909 1.74 -34.00 -33.07
CA SER A 909 1.17 -35.33 -33.28
C SER A 909 1.79 -35.99 -34.53
N GLN A 910 2.42 -37.14 -34.33
CA GLN A 910 2.99 -37.93 -35.43
C GLN A 910 1.92 -38.62 -36.30
N HIS A 911 0.66 -38.63 -35.87
CA HIS A 911 -0.44 -39.31 -36.56
C HIS A 911 -1.08 -38.44 -37.64
N ASP A 912 -1.32 -37.16 -37.34
CA ASP A 912 -2.03 -36.21 -38.20
C ASP A 912 -1.35 -34.85 -38.38
N GLY A 913 -0.20 -34.63 -37.73
CA GLY A 913 0.59 -33.40 -37.85
C GLY A 913 0.06 -32.20 -37.06
N ARG A 914 -0.95 -32.39 -36.21
CA ARG A 914 -1.51 -31.30 -35.39
C ARG A 914 -0.64 -30.98 -34.17
N ILE A 915 -0.70 -29.73 -33.71
CA ILE A 915 -0.18 -29.34 -32.40
C ILE A 915 -1.10 -29.88 -31.31
N GLY A 916 -0.52 -30.38 -30.22
CA GLY A 916 -1.23 -30.70 -28.99
C GLY A 916 -0.31 -30.64 -27.77
N PHE A 917 -0.92 -30.71 -26.59
CA PHE A 917 -0.22 -30.65 -25.31
C PHE A 917 -0.33 -32.00 -24.61
N ARG A 918 0.78 -32.73 -24.50
CA ARG A 918 0.82 -33.99 -23.77
C ARG A 918 0.81 -33.69 -22.27
N VAL A 919 -0.15 -34.25 -21.56
CA VAL A 919 -0.23 -34.22 -20.11
C VAL A 919 0.94 -35.03 -19.55
N THR A 920 1.85 -34.40 -18.82
CA THR A 920 2.96 -35.07 -18.12
C THR A 920 2.55 -35.44 -16.70
N ASN A 921 1.76 -34.59 -16.05
CA ASN A 921 1.24 -34.78 -14.70
C ASN A 921 -0.18 -34.22 -14.57
N VAL A 922 -0.95 -34.73 -13.61
CA VAL A 922 -2.30 -34.24 -13.29
C VAL A 922 -2.36 -33.90 -11.81
N ILE A 923 -2.57 -32.63 -11.49
CA ILE A 923 -2.53 -32.16 -10.10
C ILE A 923 -3.73 -32.74 -9.32
N PRO A 924 -3.50 -33.50 -8.23
CA PRO A 924 -4.57 -34.13 -7.47
C PRO A 924 -5.63 -33.15 -6.99
N GLY A 925 -6.89 -33.55 -7.10
CA GLY A 925 -8.05 -32.76 -6.66
C GLY A 925 -8.50 -31.66 -7.63
N GLY A 926 -7.67 -31.29 -8.60
CA GLY A 926 -8.01 -30.30 -9.63
C GLY A 926 -8.99 -30.83 -10.69
N PRO A 927 -9.51 -29.94 -11.57
CA PRO A 927 -10.54 -30.29 -12.54
C PRO A 927 -10.15 -31.43 -13.48
N ALA A 928 -8.91 -31.48 -13.99
CA ALA A 928 -8.45 -32.61 -14.81
C ALA A 928 -8.48 -33.96 -14.09
N SER A 929 -8.34 -33.99 -12.75
CA SER A 929 -8.39 -35.23 -11.95
C SER A 929 -9.81 -35.66 -11.56
N ARG A 930 -10.75 -34.71 -11.39
CA ARG A 930 -12.12 -34.94 -10.89
C ARG A 930 -13.22 -34.82 -11.95
N GLY A 931 -12.89 -34.40 -13.16
CA GLY A 931 -13.84 -34.17 -14.25
C GLY A 931 -14.63 -35.43 -14.66
N PRO A 932 -15.74 -35.28 -15.42
CA PRO A 932 -16.61 -36.40 -15.81
C PRO A 932 -15.88 -37.52 -16.56
N MET A 933 -14.85 -37.15 -17.32
CA MET A 933 -13.83 -38.03 -17.83
C MET A 933 -12.47 -37.41 -17.46
N PRO A 934 -11.79 -37.91 -16.41
CA PRO A 934 -10.49 -37.39 -15.98
C PRO A 934 -9.43 -37.56 -17.06
N LEU A 935 -8.49 -36.62 -17.12
CA LEU A 935 -7.26 -36.74 -17.89
C LEU A 935 -6.25 -37.64 -17.14
N ALA A 936 -5.29 -38.17 -17.87
CA ALA A 936 -4.20 -39.00 -17.35
C ALA A 936 -2.87 -38.60 -18.02
N PRO A 937 -1.73 -38.82 -17.36
CA PRO A 937 -0.42 -38.70 -17.99
C PRO A 937 -0.34 -39.51 -19.30
N GLY A 938 0.15 -38.87 -20.35
CA GLY A 938 0.20 -39.41 -21.71
C GLY A 938 -0.98 -39.06 -22.62
N ASP A 939 -2.09 -38.52 -22.09
CA ASP A 939 -3.14 -37.91 -22.92
C ASP A 939 -2.60 -36.69 -23.67
N ILE A 940 -3.06 -36.46 -24.90
CA ILE A 940 -2.65 -35.32 -25.73
C ILE A 940 -3.87 -34.42 -25.95
N ILE A 941 -3.89 -33.23 -25.35
CA ILE A 941 -4.94 -32.23 -25.59
C ILE A 941 -4.74 -31.63 -26.99
N THR A 942 -5.73 -31.78 -27.88
CA THR A 942 -5.67 -31.38 -29.29
C THR A 942 -6.58 -30.20 -29.63
N GLU A 943 -7.63 -29.95 -28.83
CA GLU A 943 -8.53 -28.81 -29.00
C GLU A 943 -9.04 -28.30 -27.64
N ILE A 944 -9.23 -26.99 -27.53
CA ILE A 944 -9.99 -26.33 -26.45
C ILE A 944 -11.11 -25.52 -27.11
N GLY A 945 -12.32 -25.62 -26.58
CA GLY A 945 -13.48 -24.91 -27.12
C GLY A 945 -13.88 -25.35 -28.54
N LEU A 946 -13.59 -26.61 -28.91
CA LEU A 946 -13.77 -27.18 -30.26
C LEU A 946 -12.93 -26.50 -31.35
N GLN A 947 -11.81 -25.87 -30.96
CA GLN A 947 -10.85 -25.26 -31.88
C GLN A 947 -9.47 -25.92 -31.69
N SER A 948 -8.84 -26.40 -32.76
CA SER A 948 -7.46 -26.88 -32.73
C SER A 948 -6.48 -25.74 -32.44
N PHE A 949 -5.27 -26.05 -32.00
CA PHE A 949 -4.23 -25.04 -31.73
C PHE A 949 -3.50 -24.56 -32.99
N GLU A 950 -3.09 -23.30 -33.01
CA GLU A 950 -2.14 -22.78 -34.01
C GLU A 950 -0.69 -23.17 -33.69
N GLN A 951 0.22 -23.04 -34.66
CA GLN A 951 1.61 -23.52 -34.57
C GLN A 951 2.34 -22.99 -33.32
N ASN A 952 2.22 -21.70 -33.03
CA ASN A 952 2.92 -21.03 -31.91
C ASN A 952 2.00 -20.75 -30.72
N GLU A 953 0.73 -21.14 -30.76
CA GLU A 953 -0.21 -20.90 -29.65
C GLU A 953 0.15 -21.74 -28.42
N THR A 954 -0.10 -21.20 -27.23
CA THR A 954 0.10 -21.88 -25.94
C THR A 954 -1.22 -22.29 -25.30
N LEU A 955 -1.19 -23.30 -24.43
CA LEU A 955 -2.39 -23.69 -23.69
C LEU A 955 -2.89 -22.55 -22.78
N LEU A 956 -1.97 -21.80 -22.17
CA LEU A 956 -2.28 -20.68 -21.28
C LEU A 956 -2.88 -19.47 -22.03
N GLN A 957 -2.45 -19.22 -23.27
CA GLN A 957 -3.02 -18.20 -24.15
C GLN A 957 -4.44 -18.57 -24.56
N ARG A 958 -4.69 -19.83 -24.92
CA ARG A 958 -6.02 -20.31 -25.32
C ARG A 958 -7.05 -20.25 -24.18
N LEU A 959 -6.60 -20.35 -22.93
CA LEU A 959 -7.42 -20.26 -21.73
C LEU A 959 -7.46 -18.84 -21.12
N ARG A 960 -6.94 -17.81 -21.81
CA ARG A 960 -6.95 -16.43 -21.32
C ARG A 960 -8.38 -15.89 -21.21
N GLY A 961 -8.67 -15.20 -20.10
CA GLY A 961 -10.00 -14.70 -19.77
C GLY A 961 -10.99 -15.78 -19.32
N GLN A 962 -10.59 -17.06 -19.26
CA GLN A 962 -11.44 -18.19 -18.91
C GLN A 962 -11.10 -18.70 -17.50
N VAL A 963 -11.11 -17.85 -16.47
CA VAL A 963 -10.98 -18.30 -15.07
C VAL A 963 -12.36 -18.68 -14.52
N ASP A 964 -12.45 -19.84 -13.87
CA ASP A 964 -13.66 -20.45 -13.30
C ASP A 964 -14.79 -20.74 -14.32
N GLU A 965 -14.47 -20.72 -15.61
CA GLU A 965 -15.37 -20.97 -16.74
C GLU A 965 -15.41 -22.45 -17.18
N GLU A 966 -16.50 -22.87 -17.84
CA GLU A 966 -16.65 -24.22 -18.39
C GLU A 966 -16.02 -24.31 -19.80
N VAL A 967 -15.07 -25.23 -19.99
CA VAL A 967 -14.38 -25.46 -21.27
C VAL A 967 -14.51 -26.90 -21.75
N ILE A 968 -14.68 -27.06 -23.08
CA ILE A 968 -14.63 -28.36 -23.75
C ILE A 968 -13.18 -28.66 -24.11
N VAL A 969 -12.68 -29.81 -23.66
CA VAL A 969 -11.33 -30.30 -23.94
C VAL A 969 -11.42 -31.54 -24.83
N THR A 970 -10.91 -31.45 -26.06
CA THR A 970 -10.69 -32.62 -26.93
C THR A 970 -9.27 -33.13 -26.68
N PHE A 971 -9.13 -34.44 -26.47
CA PHE A 971 -7.83 -35.06 -26.25
C PHE A 971 -7.76 -36.47 -26.84
N ASP A 972 -6.56 -36.84 -27.29
CA ASP A 972 -6.23 -38.18 -27.77
C ASP A 972 -5.59 -38.98 -26.64
N ARG A 973 -6.18 -40.14 -26.29
CA ARG A 973 -5.63 -41.05 -25.28
C ARG A 973 -4.91 -42.24 -25.94
N PRO A 974 -3.68 -42.59 -25.52
CA PRO A 974 -2.97 -43.76 -26.03
C PRO A 974 -3.61 -45.09 -25.57
N GLY A 975 -3.63 -46.09 -26.45
CA GLY A 975 -4.09 -47.45 -26.21
C GLY A 975 -3.38 -48.48 -27.09
N GLU A 976 -3.75 -49.77 -26.98
CA GLU A 976 -3.04 -50.88 -27.64
C GLU A 976 -3.01 -50.79 -29.17
N ASP A 977 -4.07 -50.26 -29.80
CA ASP A 977 -4.23 -50.13 -31.26
C ASP A 977 -3.90 -48.71 -31.79
N GLY A 978 -3.38 -47.80 -30.95
CA GLY A 978 -3.07 -46.41 -31.30
C GLY A 978 -3.75 -45.39 -30.39
N TYR A 979 -4.00 -44.18 -30.90
CA TYR A 979 -4.71 -43.12 -30.17
C TYR A 979 -6.22 -43.14 -30.43
N THR A 980 -7.01 -42.79 -29.42
CA THR A 980 -8.46 -42.59 -29.53
C THR A 980 -8.85 -41.20 -29.05
N GLU A 981 -9.57 -40.45 -29.89
CA GLU A 981 -10.09 -39.12 -29.58
C GLU A 981 -11.25 -39.21 -28.57
N TYR A 982 -11.17 -38.38 -27.54
CA TYR A 982 -12.20 -38.18 -26.52
C TYR A 982 -12.49 -36.69 -26.33
N ARG A 983 -13.67 -36.41 -25.78
CA ARG A 983 -14.06 -35.05 -25.36
C ARG A 983 -14.59 -35.09 -23.94
N THR A 984 -14.10 -34.18 -23.12
CA THR A 984 -14.53 -33.95 -21.74
C THR A 984 -14.85 -32.48 -21.53
N MET A 985 -15.53 -32.19 -20.43
CA MET A 985 -15.98 -30.84 -20.07
C MET A 985 -15.47 -30.55 -18.67
N LEU A 986 -14.62 -29.54 -18.54
CA LEU A 986 -13.90 -29.22 -17.32
C LEU A 986 -14.16 -27.75 -16.98
N HIS A 987 -14.24 -27.43 -15.69
CA HIS A 987 -14.06 -26.05 -15.26
C HIS A 987 -12.57 -25.75 -15.17
N THR A 988 -12.16 -24.57 -15.59
CA THR A 988 -10.82 -24.04 -15.33
C THR A 988 -10.71 -23.54 -13.89
N VAL A 989 -9.49 -23.31 -13.41
CA VAL A 989 -9.21 -22.67 -12.11
C VAL A 989 -8.24 -21.51 -12.26
N SER A 990 -8.29 -20.56 -11.32
CA SER A 990 -7.30 -19.48 -11.17
C SER A 990 -5.91 -20.00 -10.75
N LEU A 991 -4.87 -19.17 -10.87
CA LEU A 991 -3.54 -19.48 -10.31
C LEU A 991 -3.57 -19.68 -8.79
N THR A 992 -4.39 -18.90 -8.05
CA THR A 992 -4.53 -19.01 -6.60
C THR A 992 -5.09 -20.38 -6.19
N GLU A 993 -6.10 -20.89 -6.93
CA GLU A 993 -6.63 -22.23 -6.68
C GLU A 993 -5.67 -23.33 -7.14
N LEU A 994 -4.90 -23.12 -8.22
CA LEU A 994 -3.80 -24.03 -8.57
C LEU A 994 -2.74 -24.10 -7.45
N ALA A 995 -2.36 -22.97 -6.84
CA ALA A 995 -1.44 -22.91 -5.71
C ALA A 995 -1.97 -23.73 -4.52
N ARG A 996 -3.28 -23.62 -4.23
CA ARG A 996 -3.95 -24.39 -3.19
C ARG A 996 -3.92 -25.90 -3.47
N LEU A 997 -4.15 -26.30 -4.72
CA LEU A 997 -4.10 -27.70 -5.16
C LEU A 997 -2.68 -28.28 -5.13
N LYS A 998 -1.66 -27.52 -5.57
CA LYS A 998 -0.25 -27.91 -5.46
C LYS A 998 0.18 -28.03 -4.00
N TYR A 999 -0.25 -27.12 -3.14
CA TYR A 999 0.00 -27.19 -1.70
C TYR A 999 -0.62 -28.43 -1.05
N ASP A 1000 -1.89 -28.74 -1.37
CA ASP A 1000 -2.54 -29.98 -0.91
C ASP A 1000 -1.74 -31.22 -1.36
N ALA A 1001 -1.31 -31.28 -2.62
CA ALA A 1001 -0.51 -32.38 -3.17
C ALA A 1001 0.86 -32.52 -2.47
N PHE A 1002 1.57 -31.41 -2.26
CA PHE A 1002 2.82 -31.38 -1.50
C PHE A 1002 2.63 -31.93 -0.08
N ARG A 1003 1.59 -31.50 0.65
CA ARG A 1003 1.32 -31.96 2.01
C ARG A 1003 1.05 -33.46 2.08
N GLU A 1004 0.27 -34.01 1.16
CA GLU A 1004 -0.01 -35.46 1.12
C GLU A 1004 1.23 -36.27 0.72
N GLU A 1005 2.05 -35.78 -0.20
CA GLU A 1005 3.30 -36.42 -0.62
C GLU A 1005 4.34 -36.44 0.51
N SER A 1006 4.57 -35.31 1.20
CA SER A 1006 5.44 -35.27 2.38
C SER A 1006 4.94 -36.20 3.49
N ARG A 1007 3.62 -36.30 3.71
CA ARG A 1007 3.04 -37.26 4.67
C ARG A 1007 3.31 -38.71 4.26
N ARG A 1008 3.18 -39.04 2.98
CA ARG A 1008 3.52 -40.36 2.43
C ARG A 1008 5.00 -40.70 2.65
N GLN A 1009 5.90 -39.75 2.40
CA GLN A 1009 7.34 -39.93 2.62
C GLN A 1009 7.67 -40.17 4.10
N VAL A 1010 7.09 -39.41 5.03
CA VAL A 1010 7.28 -39.64 6.48
C VAL A 1010 6.72 -40.99 6.93
N GLU A 1011 5.57 -41.40 6.42
CA GLU A 1011 4.99 -42.74 6.69
C GLU A 1011 5.95 -43.84 6.23
N GLU A 1012 6.50 -43.74 5.01
CA GLU A 1012 7.41 -44.72 4.43
C GLU A 1012 8.80 -44.75 5.09
N LEU A 1013 9.37 -43.57 5.42
CA LEU A 1013 10.67 -43.45 6.07
C LEU A 1013 10.65 -43.87 7.55
N SER A 1014 9.48 -43.86 8.19
CA SER A 1014 9.34 -44.19 9.62
C SER A 1014 8.64 -45.52 9.91
N ASP A 1015 8.40 -46.36 8.90
CA ASP A 1015 7.55 -47.57 9.01
C ASP A 1015 6.18 -47.28 9.69
N GLY A 1016 5.62 -46.09 9.40
CA GLY A 1016 4.37 -45.59 9.93
C GLY A 1016 4.39 -45.12 11.39
N ARG A 1017 5.57 -44.97 12.01
CA ARG A 1017 5.70 -44.54 13.42
C ARG A 1017 5.52 -43.05 13.65
N LEU A 1018 5.80 -42.21 12.65
CA LEU A 1018 5.75 -40.75 12.79
C LEU A 1018 4.56 -40.13 12.05
N GLY A 1019 4.06 -39.03 12.60
CA GLY A 1019 3.11 -38.13 11.93
C GLY A 1019 3.82 -37.00 11.19
N TYR A 1020 3.12 -36.39 10.23
CA TYR A 1020 3.58 -35.18 9.53
C TYR A 1020 2.44 -34.17 9.35
N LEU A 1021 2.74 -32.90 9.62
CA LEU A 1021 1.92 -31.76 9.23
C LEU A 1021 2.80 -30.58 8.77
N HIS A 1022 2.23 -29.73 7.92
CA HIS A 1022 2.88 -28.51 7.43
C HIS A 1022 1.99 -27.30 7.70
N ILE A 1023 2.58 -26.19 8.16
CA ILE A 1023 1.89 -24.93 8.43
C ILE A 1023 2.27 -23.93 7.34
N GLN A 1024 1.37 -23.67 6.39
CA GLN A 1024 1.63 -22.84 5.21
C GLN A 1024 1.88 -21.35 5.53
N ALA A 1025 1.17 -20.82 6.51
CA ALA A 1025 1.18 -19.42 6.92
C ALA A 1025 0.79 -19.32 8.40
N MET A 1026 1.15 -18.23 9.09
CA MET A 1026 0.73 -18.00 10.48
C MET A 1026 -0.56 -17.18 10.56
N ASN A 1027 -1.64 -17.65 9.90
CA ASN A 1027 -2.95 -17.01 9.90
C ASN A 1027 -4.04 -17.91 10.51
N GLN A 1028 -5.25 -17.36 10.71
CA GLN A 1028 -6.37 -18.08 11.34
C GLN A 1028 -6.76 -19.37 10.59
N THR A 1029 -6.82 -19.35 9.26
CA THR A 1029 -7.15 -20.52 8.43
C THR A 1029 -6.13 -21.63 8.60
N SER A 1030 -4.84 -21.30 8.58
CA SER A 1030 -3.76 -22.28 8.80
C SER A 1030 -3.72 -22.79 10.23
N LEU A 1031 -4.09 -21.98 11.23
CA LEU A 1031 -4.23 -22.41 12.62
C LEU A 1031 -5.39 -23.41 12.81
N GLU A 1032 -6.56 -23.15 12.19
CA GLU A 1032 -7.70 -24.07 12.21
C GLU A 1032 -7.34 -25.40 11.51
N GLY A 1033 -6.67 -25.32 10.36
CA GLY A 1033 -6.12 -26.48 9.66
C GLY A 1033 -5.16 -27.28 10.54
N PHE A 1034 -4.18 -26.62 11.16
CA PHE A 1034 -3.24 -27.23 12.10
C PHE A 1034 -3.98 -27.92 13.27
N GLN A 1035 -4.95 -27.25 13.90
CA GLN A 1035 -5.68 -27.79 15.05
C GLN A 1035 -6.55 -29.02 14.68
N GLY A 1036 -7.10 -29.06 13.47
CA GLY A 1036 -7.80 -30.24 12.94
C GLY A 1036 -6.84 -31.37 12.57
N ASP A 1037 -5.79 -31.05 11.81
CA ASP A 1037 -4.79 -32.01 11.33
C ASP A 1037 -3.94 -32.60 12.46
N LEU A 1038 -3.74 -31.90 13.58
CA LEU A 1038 -2.93 -32.36 14.72
C LEU A 1038 -3.37 -33.73 15.26
N TYR A 1039 -4.68 -33.97 15.35
CA TYR A 1039 -5.21 -35.29 15.72
C TYR A 1039 -5.07 -36.31 14.59
N ALA A 1040 -5.35 -35.91 13.35
CA ALA A 1040 -5.36 -36.79 12.20
C ALA A 1040 -3.95 -37.30 11.83
N ALA A 1041 -2.94 -36.44 11.97
CA ALA A 1041 -1.54 -36.75 11.69
C ALA A 1041 -0.86 -37.54 12.82
N ALA A 1042 -1.30 -37.36 14.08
CA ALA A 1042 -0.57 -37.86 15.24
C ALA A 1042 -1.29 -38.98 16.03
N ALA A 1043 -2.47 -39.41 15.61
CA ALA A 1043 -3.13 -40.59 16.17
C ALA A 1043 -2.32 -41.86 15.89
N ASP A 1044 -2.13 -42.70 16.93
CA ASP A 1044 -1.37 -43.95 16.89
C ASP A 1044 0.10 -43.79 16.41
N LYS A 1045 0.71 -42.60 16.59
CA LYS A 1045 2.12 -42.29 16.26
C LYS A 1045 2.97 -42.14 17.52
N ASP A 1046 4.26 -42.47 17.41
CA ASP A 1046 5.27 -42.31 18.46
C ASP A 1046 5.78 -40.86 18.57
N GLY A 1047 5.69 -40.08 17.48
CA GLY A 1047 6.14 -38.69 17.40
C GLY A 1047 5.62 -37.96 16.16
N LEU A 1048 5.92 -36.66 16.05
CA LEU A 1048 5.38 -35.77 15.02
C LEU A 1048 6.46 -34.87 14.40
N ILE A 1049 6.41 -34.68 13.09
CA ILE A 1049 7.15 -33.65 12.37
C ILE A 1049 6.19 -32.48 12.08
N ILE A 1050 6.59 -31.28 12.50
CA ILE A 1050 5.90 -30.02 12.22
C ILE A 1050 6.76 -29.21 11.25
N ASP A 1051 6.30 -29.04 10.03
CA ASP A 1051 7.03 -28.29 9.00
C ASP A 1051 6.53 -26.85 8.88
N VAL A 1052 7.45 -25.89 8.96
CA VAL A 1052 7.22 -24.45 8.79
C VAL A 1052 8.15 -23.84 7.73
N ARG A 1053 8.79 -24.67 6.90
CA ARG A 1053 9.56 -24.22 5.73
C ARG A 1053 8.69 -23.40 4.78
N ASN A 1054 9.27 -22.39 4.16
CA ASN A 1054 8.60 -21.51 3.18
C ASN A 1054 7.39 -20.71 3.72
N ASN A 1055 7.10 -20.79 5.02
CA ASN A 1055 6.00 -20.08 5.67
C ASN A 1055 6.30 -18.58 5.76
N GLY A 1056 5.43 -17.77 5.16
CA GLY A 1056 5.57 -16.31 5.07
C GLY A 1056 5.26 -15.52 6.35
N GLY A 1057 4.98 -16.18 7.47
CA GLY A 1057 4.63 -15.54 8.74
C GLY A 1057 3.16 -15.11 8.86
N GLY A 1058 2.89 -14.15 9.74
CA GLY A 1058 1.55 -13.80 10.22
C GLY A 1058 1.53 -13.43 11.71
N HIS A 1059 0.65 -14.04 12.51
CA HIS A 1059 0.42 -13.68 13.92
C HIS A 1059 -0.11 -14.82 14.84
N THR A 1060 -0.09 -16.09 14.43
CA THR A 1060 -0.70 -17.21 15.20
C THR A 1060 0.26 -18.04 16.07
N THR A 1061 1.56 -17.72 16.12
CA THR A 1061 2.59 -18.47 16.87
C THR A 1061 2.17 -18.86 18.29
N ASP A 1062 1.78 -17.92 19.14
CA ASP A 1062 1.43 -18.22 20.54
C ASP A 1062 0.24 -19.17 20.66
N ARG A 1063 -0.69 -19.14 19.70
CA ARG A 1063 -1.85 -20.05 19.63
C ARG A 1063 -1.47 -21.44 19.13
N ILE A 1064 -0.36 -21.58 18.38
CA ILE A 1064 0.24 -22.89 18.07
C ILE A 1064 0.97 -23.42 19.31
N LEU A 1065 1.68 -22.56 20.04
CA LEU A 1065 2.38 -22.93 21.28
C LEU A 1065 1.42 -23.45 22.36
N THR A 1066 0.19 -22.94 22.50
CA THR A 1066 -0.78 -23.52 23.44
C THR A 1066 -1.10 -24.99 23.15
N SER A 1067 -1.09 -25.40 21.89
CA SER A 1067 -1.32 -26.79 21.47
C SER A 1067 -0.13 -27.71 21.72
N ILE A 1068 1.11 -27.24 21.50
CA ILE A 1068 2.30 -28.09 21.55
C ILE A 1068 3.09 -28.01 22.87
N MET A 1069 2.93 -26.94 23.65
CA MET A 1069 3.66 -26.74 24.92
C MET A 1069 2.87 -27.15 26.17
N ALA A 1070 1.56 -27.39 26.06
CA ALA A 1070 0.72 -27.73 27.22
C ALA A 1070 1.05 -29.13 27.75
N GLY A 1071 1.50 -29.21 29.00
CA GLY A 1071 1.86 -30.46 29.67
C GLY A 1071 0.66 -31.25 30.22
N GLU A 1072 0.89 -32.54 30.51
CA GLU A 1072 -0.08 -33.36 31.24
C GLU A 1072 -0.01 -33.11 32.74
N HIS A 1073 -1.18 -32.89 33.36
CA HIS A 1073 -1.32 -32.67 34.80
C HIS A 1073 -2.21 -33.72 35.50
N ALA A 1074 -3.04 -34.43 34.74
CA ALA A 1074 -3.94 -35.48 35.18
C ALA A 1074 -4.47 -36.28 33.98
N TYR A 1075 -4.96 -37.49 34.25
CA TYR A 1075 -5.81 -38.27 33.36
C TYR A 1075 -7.18 -38.53 34.02
N THR A 1076 -8.16 -38.97 33.23
CA THR A 1076 -9.52 -39.29 33.68
C THR A 1076 -9.91 -40.69 33.23
N VAL A 1077 -10.69 -41.40 34.06
CA VAL A 1077 -11.28 -42.68 33.69
C VAL A 1077 -12.81 -42.57 33.83
N PRO A 1078 -13.58 -42.59 32.74
CA PRO A 1078 -15.03 -42.47 32.80
C PRO A 1078 -15.67 -43.74 33.34
N ALA A 1079 -16.85 -43.62 33.96
CA ALA A 1079 -17.55 -44.74 34.55
C ALA A 1079 -17.96 -45.77 33.46
N GLY A 1080 -17.31 -46.93 33.45
CA GLY A 1080 -17.53 -48.00 32.47
C GLY A 1080 -16.34 -48.26 31.52
N ALA A 1081 -15.31 -47.41 31.52
CA ALA A 1081 -14.01 -47.75 30.95
C ALA A 1081 -13.23 -48.72 31.85
N ASP A 1082 -12.15 -49.29 31.31
CA ASP A 1082 -11.19 -50.06 32.10
C ASP A 1082 -10.42 -49.13 33.06
N LEU A 1083 -10.09 -49.61 34.25
CA LEU A 1083 -9.34 -48.83 35.24
C LEU A 1083 -7.83 -48.82 34.97
N ASP A 1084 -7.35 -49.80 34.20
CA ASP A 1084 -5.94 -49.90 33.79
C ASP A 1084 -5.65 -49.09 32.51
N ASP A 1085 -6.68 -48.55 31.84
CA ASP A 1085 -6.59 -47.70 30.64
C ASP A 1085 -6.42 -46.22 31.03
N THR A 1086 -5.17 -45.84 31.34
CA THR A 1086 -4.78 -44.50 31.83
C THR A 1086 -4.17 -43.60 30.75
N GLY A 1087 -4.17 -42.28 30.95
CA GLY A 1087 -3.56 -41.31 30.02
C GLY A 1087 -4.56 -40.49 29.19
N HIS A 1088 -5.87 -40.74 29.35
CA HIS A 1088 -6.92 -40.03 28.61
C HIS A 1088 -7.40 -38.77 29.32
N TYR A 1089 -7.45 -37.62 28.64
CA TYR A 1089 -8.00 -36.38 29.18
C TYR A 1089 -9.15 -35.84 28.30
N PRO A 1090 -10.24 -35.25 28.87
CA PRO A 1090 -11.36 -34.77 28.08
C PRO A 1090 -10.99 -33.52 27.27
N GLN A 1091 -10.92 -33.66 25.95
CA GLN A 1091 -10.54 -32.58 25.02
C GLN A 1091 -11.58 -31.44 24.97
N ASP A 1092 -12.84 -31.69 25.38
CA ASP A 1092 -13.90 -30.66 25.53
C ASP A 1092 -13.62 -29.65 26.65
N ARG A 1093 -12.50 -29.81 27.37
CA ARG A 1093 -12.06 -28.97 28.50
C ARG A 1093 -10.79 -28.17 28.24
N LEU A 1094 -10.24 -28.24 27.04
CA LEU A 1094 -9.08 -27.46 26.63
C LEU A 1094 -9.48 -26.36 25.66
N ASP A 1095 -8.86 -25.19 25.78
CA ASP A 1095 -9.08 -24.06 24.86
C ASP A 1095 -8.46 -24.32 23.47
N ALA A 1096 -7.53 -25.27 23.38
CA ALA A 1096 -6.87 -25.72 22.16
C ALA A 1096 -6.55 -27.23 22.24
N PRO A 1097 -6.51 -27.97 21.12
CA PRO A 1097 -6.11 -29.37 21.13
C PRO A 1097 -4.64 -29.53 21.54
N ARG A 1098 -4.31 -30.56 22.32
CA ARG A 1098 -2.99 -30.74 22.94
C ARG A 1098 -2.20 -31.90 22.35
N TYR A 1099 -0.91 -31.72 22.09
CA TYR A 1099 0.02 -32.79 21.72
C TYR A 1099 1.30 -32.82 22.58
N THR A 1100 1.57 -33.97 23.20
CA THR A 1100 2.60 -34.12 24.26
C THR A 1100 3.76 -35.05 23.91
N LEU A 1101 3.69 -35.81 22.81
CA LEU A 1101 4.79 -36.70 22.38
C LEU A 1101 5.95 -35.89 21.74
N PRO A 1102 7.10 -36.52 21.45
CA PRO A 1102 8.22 -35.87 20.77
C PRO A 1102 7.81 -35.15 19.47
N ILE A 1103 8.37 -33.95 19.27
CA ILE A 1103 8.22 -33.16 18.04
C ILE A 1103 9.61 -32.86 17.48
N ASN A 1104 9.75 -32.92 16.16
CA ASN A 1104 10.82 -32.25 15.42
C ASN A 1104 10.18 -31.16 14.55
N MET A 1105 10.85 -30.02 14.43
CA MET A 1105 10.39 -28.89 13.63
C MET A 1105 11.31 -28.70 12.42
N LEU A 1106 10.74 -28.54 11.24
CA LEU A 1106 11.47 -28.19 10.02
C LEU A 1106 11.33 -26.70 9.74
N ALA A 1107 12.46 -26.02 9.48
CA ALA A 1107 12.50 -24.62 9.06
C ALA A 1107 13.64 -24.39 8.06
N ASN A 1108 13.54 -23.34 7.25
CA ASN A 1108 14.54 -23.01 6.24
C ASN A 1108 14.69 -21.49 6.08
N GLU A 1109 15.60 -21.07 5.21
CA GLU A 1109 15.88 -19.68 4.82
C GLU A 1109 14.63 -18.92 4.36
N LYS A 1110 13.61 -19.62 3.85
CA LYS A 1110 12.33 -19.03 3.45
C LYS A 1110 11.27 -18.91 4.57
N SER A 1111 11.51 -19.49 5.75
CA SER A 1111 10.67 -19.32 6.96
C SER A 1111 10.82 -17.89 7.49
N TYR A 1112 9.76 -17.09 7.40
CA TYR A 1112 9.81 -15.63 7.58
C TYR A 1112 8.94 -15.14 8.74
N SER A 1113 9.34 -14.04 9.39
CA SER A 1113 8.52 -13.29 10.36
C SER A 1113 7.97 -14.19 11.48
N ASN A 1114 6.65 -14.33 11.61
CA ASN A 1114 6.04 -15.14 12.68
C ASN A 1114 6.38 -16.64 12.58
N ALA A 1115 6.75 -17.17 11.42
CA ALA A 1115 7.28 -18.55 11.33
C ALA A 1115 8.64 -18.69 12.04
N GLU A 1116 9.49 -17.68 11.90
CA GLU A 1116 10.77 -17.58 12.61
C GLU A 1116 10.58 -17.35 14.11
N ILE A 1117 9.57 -16.57 14.53
CA ILE A 1117 9.20 -16.45 15.96
C ILE A 1117 8.85 -17.84 16.53
N LEU A 1118 8.10 -18.67 15.80
CA LEU A 1118 7.79 -20.04 16.24
C LEU A 1118 9.05 -20.93 16.31
N ALA A 1119 9.96 -20.85 15.34
CA ALA A 1119 11.21 -21.63 15.33
C ALA A 1119 12.16 -21.24 16.48
N HIS A 1120 12.31 -19.94 16.74
CA HIS A 1120 13.02 -19.40 17.90
C HIS A 1120 12.37 -19.82 19.22
N ALA A 1121 11.04 -19.74 19.34
CA ALA A 1121 10.32 -20.16 20.54
C ALA A 1121 10.43 -21.67 20.79
N PHE A 1122 10.33 -22.50 19.75
CA PHE A 1122 10.49 -23.96 19.83
C PHE A 1122 11.86 -24.36 20.38
N THR A 1123 12.92 -23.70 19.92
CA THR A 1123 14.29 -23.86 20.42
C THR A 1123 14.45 -23.32 21.85
N THR A 1124 14.01 -22.08 22.09
CA THR A 1124 14.19 -21.37 23.38
C THR A 1124 13.44 -22.04 24.54
N LEU A 1125 12.28 -22.64 24.25
CA LEU A 1125 11.48 -23.40 25.21
C LEU A 1125 11.88 -24.89 25.29
N GLY A 1126 12.82 -25.35 24.46
CA GLY A 1126 13.35 -26.72 24.48
C GLY A 1126 12.33 -27.80 24.12
N ARG A 1127 11.49 -27.59 23.10
CA ARG A 1127 10.38 -28.50 22.78
C ARG A 1127 10.79 -29.75 21.97
N GLY A 1128 11.90 -29.69 21.25
CA GLY A 1128 12.41 -30.76 20.39
C GLY A 1128 13.58 -30.30 19.52
N THR A 1129 13.95 -31.06 18.49
CA THR A 1129 14.99 -30.68 17.51
C THR A 1129 14.41 -29.77 16.43
N LEU A 1130 15.00 -28.59 16.23
CA LEU A 1130 14.84 -27.78 15.02
C LEU A 1130 15.84 -28.27 13.97
N VAL A 1131 15.34 -28.57 12.76
CA VAL A 1131 16.06 -29.21 11.64
C VAL A 1131 15.90 -28.38 10.37
N GLY A 1132 16.93 -28.32 9.53
CA GLY A 1132 16.91 -27.64 8.23
C GLY A 1132 17.96 -26.53 8.14
N GLN A 1133 17.63 -25.40 7.51
CA GLN A 1133 18.53 -24.24 7.38
C GLN A 1133 18.18 -23.15 8.41
N GLN A 1134 19.11 -22.24 8.70
CA GLN A 1134 18.78 -21.04 9.47
C GLN A 1134 17.59 -20.30 8.83
N THR A 1135 16.72 -19.69 9.63
CA THR A 1135 15.61 -18.90 9.09
C THR A 1135 16.05 -17.51 8.62
N TYR A 1136 15.16 -16.78 7.94
CA TYR A 1136 15.51 -15.58 7.17
C TYR A 1136 16.20 -14.44 7.96
N GLY A 1137 15.99 -14.29 9.27
CA GLY A 1137 16.49 -13.13 10.04
C GLY A 1137 15.71 -11.86 9.73
N GLY A 1138 14.38 -11.95 9.77
CA GLY A 1138 13.49 -10.84 9.46
C GLY A 1138 12.25 -10.84 10.35
N VAL A 1139 12.30 -10.11 11.47
CA VAL A 1139 11.28 -10.16 12.53
C VAL A 1139 11.03 -8.78 13.14
N ILE A 1140 10.31 -7.94 12.40
CA ILE A 1140 9.76 -6.69 12.93
C ILE A 1140 8.25 -6.70 12.70
N SER A 1141 7.46 -6.55 13.77
CA SER A 1141 6.02 -6.36 13.65
C SER A 1141 5.71 -5.09 12.87
N THR A 1142 4.75 -5.20 11.96
CA THR A 1142 4.49 -4.20 10.93
C THR A 1142 3.00 -3.96 10.74
N ASN A 1143 2.66 -2.75 10.31
CA ASN A 1143 1.38 -2.42 9.69
C ASN A 1143 1.64 -1.70 8.34
N SER A 1144 0.60 -1.19 7.70
CA SER A 1144 0.72 -0.41 6.46
C SER A 1144 0.03 0.95 6.62
N HIS A 1145 0.50 1.94 5.85
CA HIS A 1145 -0.10 3.26 5.74
C HIS A 1145 -0.40 3.58 4.28
N THR A 1146 -1.53 4.22 4.02
CA THR A 1146 -2.01 4.51 2.65
C THR A 1146 -1.80 5.99 2.34
N LEU A 1147 -0.99 6.25 1.31
CA LEU A 1147 -0.61 7.57 0.80
C LEU A 1147 -1.75 8.21 -0.02
N ILE A 1148 -1.61 9.51 -0.35
CA ILE A 1148 -2.67 10.32 -1.00
C ILE A 1148 -3.26 9.73 -2.30
N ASP A 1149 -2.49 8.96 -3.06
CA ASP A 1149 -2.91 8.35 -4.34
C ASP A 1149 -3.43 6.91 -4.22
N GLY A 1150 -3.43 6.34 -3.01
CA GLY A 1150 -3.76 4.94 -2.75
C GLY A 1150 -2.56 3.97 -2.79
N ALA A 1151 -1.34 4.46 -3.03
CA ALA A 1151 -0.13 3.68 -2.76
C ALA A 1151 0.00 3.37 -1.27
N THR A 1152 0.75 2.32 -0.94
CA THR A 1152 0.93 1.86 0.44
C THR A 1152 2.41 1.78 0.80
N VAL A 1153 2.76 2.28 1.99
CA VAL A 1153 4.07 2.10 2.62
C VAL A 1153 3.94 1.13 3.78
N ARG A 1154 4.85 0.16 3.85
CA ARG A 1154 4.92 -0.82 4.93
C ARG A 1154 5.72 -0.25 6.10
N ARG A 1155 5.16 -0.28 7.32
CA ARG A 1155 5.72 0.38 8.52
C ARG A 1155 6.13 -0.65 9.57
N PRO A 1156 7.43 -1.02 9.70
CA PRO A 1156 7.91 -1.87 10.79
C PRO A 1156 8.19 -1.04 12.06
N PHE A 1157 7.47 -1.36 13.15
CA PHE A 1157 7.37 -0.48 14.33
C PHE A 1157 7.68 -1.16 15.68
N ARG A 1158 7.69 -2.49 15.76
CA ARG A 1158 8.05 -3.24 16.99
C ARG A 1158 8.98 -4.40 16.67
N GLY A 1159 10.22 -4.32 17.15
CA GLY A 1159 11.20 -5.41 17.08
C GLY A 1159 10.86 -6.54 18.06
N TRP A 1160 11.39 -7.73 17.78
CA TRP A 1160 11.28 -8.90 18.65
C TRP A 1160 12.65 -9.29 19.18
N TYR A 1161 12.72 -9.62 20.47
CA TYR A 1161 13.98 -9.88 21.16
C TYR A 1161 13.90 -11.20 21.93
N LEU A 1162 14.99 -11.97 21.88
CA LEU A 1162 15.14 -13.16 22.70
C LEU A 1162 15.32 -12.81 24.19
N PRO A 1163 15.09 -13.75 25.13
CA PRO A 1163 15.23 -13.48 26.57
C PRO A 1163 16.62 -13.05 27.05
N ASP A 1164 17.66 -13.19 26.22
CA ASP A 1164 19.02 -12.70 26.48
C ASP A 1164 19.28 -11.27 25.96
N GLY A 1165 18.32 -10.69 25.23
CA GLY A 1165 18.39 -9.35 24.63
C GLY A 1165 18.79 -9.31 23.16
N THR A 1166 19.00 -10.46 22.50
CA THR A 1166 19.30 -10.52 21.06
C THR A 1166 18.11 -10.05 20.22
N ASP A 1167 18.31 -9.03 19.37
CA ASP A 1167 17.33 -8.61 18.34
C ASP A 1167 17.19 -9.74 17.31
N MET A 1168 15.98 -10.21 17.04
CA MET A 1168 15.73 -11.28 16.07
C MET A 1168 15.85 -10.77 14.62
N GLU A 1169 15.74 -9.46 14.39
CA GLU A 1169 16.11 -8.86 13.11
C GLU A 1169 17.59 -9.13 12.79
N HIS A 1170 17.87 -9.66 11.59
CA HIS A 1170 19.18 -10.20 11.16
C HIS A 1170 19.72 -11.40 11.98
N ASN A 1171 18.97 -11.97 12.92
CA ASN A 1171 19.40 -13.11 13.74
C ASN A 1171 18.37 -14.25 13.65
N GLY A 1172 18.33 -14.89 12.47
CA GLY A 1172 17.42 -16.01 12.19
C GLY A 1172 17.61 -17.20 13.14
N ALA A 1173 16.53 -17.95 13.38
CA ALA A 1173 16.55 -19.13 14.24
C ALA A 1173 17.49 -20.18 13.68
N MET A 1174 18.48 -20.60 14.46
CA MET A 1174 19.49 -21.57 14.04
C MET A 1174 19.07 -23.00 14.42
N PRO A 1175 18.85 -23.91 13.45
CA PRO A 1175 18.61 -25.33 13.70
C PRO A 1175 19.69 -25.97 14.56
N GLN A 1176 19.29 -26.94 15.39
CA GLN A 1176 20.25 -27.79 16.09
C GLN A 1176 20.84 -28.85 15.15
N LEU A 1177 20.07 -29.25 14.13
CA LEU A 1177 20.50 -30.11 13.04
C LEU A 1177 20.47 -29.32 11.73
N LEU A 1178 21.59 -28.69 11.39
CA LEU A 1178 21.76 -27.93 10.15
C LEU A 1178 21.82 -28.89 8.95
N VAL A 1179 20.91 -28.73 8.00
CA VAL A 1179 20.78 -29.54 6.78
C VAL A 1179 20.41 -28.62 5.62
N GLU A 1180 21.35 -28.47 4.70
CA GLU A 1180 21.18 -27.76 3.44
C GLU A 1180 20.33 -28.57 2.44
N GLN A 1181 19.60 -27.87 1.57
CA GLN A 1181 18.88 -28.41 0.43
C GLN A 1181 19.49 -27.80 -0.84
N THR A 1182 20.21 -28.59 -1.64
CA THR A 1182 20.99 -28.08 -2.79
C THR A 1182 20.19 -28.10 -4.10
N PRO A 1183 20.62 -27.39 -5.16
CA PRO A 1183 20.03 -27.48 -6.50
C PRO A 1183 19.95 -28.92 -7.05
N GLN A 1184 20.96 -29.76 -6.78
CA GLN A 1184 20.95 -31.17 -7.17
C GLN A 1184 19.85 -31.95 -6.46
N ASP A 1185 19.64 -31.71 -5.17
CA ASP A 1185 18.59 -32.36 -4.40
C ASP A 1185 17.19 -31.87 -4.84
N GLU A 1186 17.04 -30.60 -5.25
CA GLU A 1186 15.82 -30.07 -5.90
C GLU A 1186 15.51 -30.77 -7.24
N VAL A 1187 16.50 -30.85 -8.15
CA VAL A 1187 16.35 -31.50 -9.46
C VAL A 1187 16.11 -33.01 -9.33
N ALA A 1188 16.75 -33.66 -8.36
CA ALA A 1188 16.52 -35.08 -8.05
C ALA A 1188 15.19 -35.36 -7.33
N GLY A 1189 14.42 -34.33 -6.94
CA GLY A 1189 13.16 -34.47 -6.22
C GLY A 1189 13.31 -35.03 -4.81
N ARG A 1190 14.44 -34.75 -4.14
CA ARG A 1190 14.82 -35.33 -2.85
C ARG A 1190 14.77 -34.30 -1.72
N ASP A 1191 14.01 -34.58 -0.65
CA ASP A 1191 13.91 -33.71 0.52
C ASP A 1191 14.84 -34.18 1.65
N ARG A 1192 16.07 -33.67 1.68
CA ARG A 1192 17.08 -34.10 2.66
C ARG A 1192 16.80 -33.61 4.07
N GLN A 1193 16.14 -32.47 4.20
CA GLN A 1193 15.78 -31.93 5.50
C GLN A 1193 14.71 -32.81 6.16
N LEU A 1194 13.70 -33.26 5.39
CA LEU A 1194 12.69 -34.21 5.84
C LEU A 1194 13.30 -35.59 6.19
N GLU A 1195 14.16 -36.14 5.32
CA GLU A 1195 14.91 -37.37 5.60
C GLU A 1195 15.67 -37.29 6.95
N ALA A 1196 16.39 -36.19 7.18
CA ALA A 1196 17.16 -35.98 8.40
C ALA A 1196 16.28 -35.80 9.64
N ALA A 1197 15.15 -35.10 9.53
CA ALA A 1197 14.21 -34.90 10.64
C ALA A 1197 13.52 -36.22 11.06
N VAL A 1198 13.22 -37.11 10.12
CA VAL A 1198 12.73 -38.47 10.41
C VAL A 1198 13.82 -39.28 11.12
N ALA A 1199 15.05 -39.26 10.61
CA ALA A 1199 16.16 -40.03 11.19
C ALA A 1199 16.49 -39.61 12.64
N ASP A 1200 16.61 -38.31 12.92
CA ASP A 1200 16.84 -37.77 14.27
C ASP A 1200 15.70 -38.14 15.23
N MET A 1201 14.44 -38.06 14.77
CA MET A 1201 13.29 -38.41 15.59
C MET A 1201 13.28 -39.90 15.97
N LEU A 1202 13.56 -40.79 15.02
CA LEU A 1202 13.63 -42.24 15.28
C LEU A 1202 14.78 -42.58 16.23
N GLU A 1203 15.97 -41.99 16.04
CA GLU A 1203 17.12 -42.20 16.94
C GLU A 1203 16.80 -41.74 18.38
N ARG A 1204 16.09 -40.63 18.54
CA ARG A 1204 15.65 -40.12 19.85
C ARG A 1204 14.60 -41.02 20.51
N ILE A 1205 13.58 -41.47 19.78
CA ILE A 1205 12.53 -42.33 20.33
C ILE A 1205 13.10 -43.70 20.72
N ASP A 1206 13.94 -44.30 19.88
CA ASP A 1206 14.53 -45.63 20.13
C ASP A 1206 15.70 -45.57 21.12
N GLY A 1207 16.29 -44.40 21.34
CA GLY A 1207 17.38 -44.14 22.29
C GLY A 1207 16.93 -43.78 23.72
N GLU A 1208 15.62 -43.60 23.95
CA GLU A 1208 15.04 -43.29 25.27
C GLU A 1208 14.56 -44.54 26.07
N GLU A 1209 14.84 -45.77 25.59
CA GLU A 1209 14.71 -47.05 26.35
C GLU A 1209 15.83 -47.29 27.40
#